data_AF-A0A8K9UNB2-F1
#
_entry.id   AF-A0A8K9UNB2-F1
#
_cell.length_a   1.000
_cell.length_b   1.000
_cell.length_c   1.000
_cell.angle_alpha   90.00
_cell.angle_beta   90.00
_cell.angle_gamma   90.00
#
_symmetry.space_group_name_H-M   'P 1'
#
loop_
_entity.id
_entity.type
_entity.pdbx_description
1 polymer ?
#
loop_
_entity_poly.entity_id
_entity_poly.type
_entity_poly.pdbx_seq_one_letter_code
_entity_poly.pdbx_strand_id
1 'polypeptide(L)'
;MPFLSSLSDVISSLSSLEPLDIVYTKESPDRLISMNCRARANPAPTYRWRRDNWEIKLMELPNEHYSLVGGNLIINNPEEKKHAGTYVCVAKNVYGTVISKEAKVKFGYLEEFPDEERDPVTVKEGQGAVLLCAPPKRWPTEVTFRWIYNEFPVFLHPDKRRFVSQSTGNLYISKVEASDAGNYSCYVFNPQIGKGVYSKFIPLISTEESEYKADLVVKFPDTTAMLNYNVTLECFALGNPAPHIVWRKIGATDLPASAQVSMSGALLHLYNVQYEDSAGYECEAINQKWQDWHQAWLYVEAAPEWAVTINNTQKDVGSEHTMSCVANGKPGPYIRWLKDGYSYGKGELKFSSLTFEDSGMYQCIAENYWGIIYASAELRVIACAPTFELNPVKKYLLGANNGRVVIECKPRAAPRPRFTWTKGKEVLFNNSRISIMFDGSLEILNATRNDEGVYTCLAENDRGKANSTGTLTITEATQITVAPEDTQVMVGEEVHLQCQASFDPSLDITFIWSLDFRVIDFYLEWKHYERIMVGGIDSGELKIMNVQLRHEGRYTCTAQTVVDNVTASADLKVKGLPAPPGGVRVEEIRDTSVKLVWNRGADHGSLILGYTIQTRDFYALTEVDWRDASTSPTALDGMSVMADVVDLYPWMEYEFRVYATNEFGDGEASIPSMKIKTWDAVPVVAPTNVGGYGGKDGELIITWTPVQPQYFYGKKFGYVVAFKPHDEVDWWYETISDPETRRYVHRDASFRVKSNDFQVREFQVKVKTFNSKGDGPYSLSTTIYYPRDVPSESPTDVYSRPVSSHEALVWWIPVMDTGTGLQQYIDGYQVKYWRKYDDTEPGANRIFVPASMNQTRLENMLPDSHYLIEVRAYNGAGVGPPSEHCEMFTKRAPPSVAPQMWRYISYSGKWLYVWWHHISYDWFGNESFPLYYKVMFRKTGYITGPIYMTGWHFIDFPMPQVGDYELEVRGRYEGGDGPIRKIRLQGNIFLDSLII
;
A
#
# COMPACT_ATOMS: atom_id res chain seq x y z
N MET A 1 51.29 9.69 -12.42
CA MET A 1 51.21 10.91 -13.27
C MET A 1 49.74 11.30 -13.35
N PRO A 2 49.35 12.54 -13.00
CA PRO A 2 47.95 12.92 -12.95
C PRO A 2 47.45 13.26 -14.36
N PHE A 3 46.35 12.62 -14.76
CA PHE A 3 45.60 12.98 -15.95
C PHE A 3 44.74 14.20 -15.64
N LEU A 4 45.13 15.33 -16.23
CA LEU A 4 44.31 16.52 -16.42
C LEU A 4 43.37 16.28 -17.61
N SER A 5 42.08 16.05 -17.34
CA SER A 5 41.01 16.30 -18.31
C SER A 5 39.65 16.41 -17.61
N SER A 6 38.91 17.47 -17.96
CA SER A 6 37.54 17.84 -17.54
C SER A 6 37.36 18.57 -16.19
N LEU A 7 37.80 19.83 -16.14
CA LEU A 7 37.18 20.86 -15.30
C LEU A 7 36.19 21.66 -16.17
N SER A 8 35.10 21.01 -16.55
CA SER A 8 33.93 21.68 -17.14
C SER A 8 32.73 20.77 -16.97
N ASP A 9 32.18 20.77 -15.75
CA ASP A 9 30.75 20.58 -15.47
C ASP A 9 30.54 20.69 -13.95
N VAL A 10 30.49 21.94 -13.49
CA VAL A 10 29.71 22.28 -12.30
C VAL A 10 28.63 23.23 -12.79
N ILE A 11 27.68 22.70 -13.55
CA ILE A 11 26.43 23.40 -13.83
C ILE A 11 25.59 23.26 -12.57
N SER A 12 25.76 24.19 -11.64
CA SER A 12 24.85 24.29 -10.51
C SER A 12 23.59 25.02 -10.97
N SER A 13 22.52 24.24 -11.17
CA SER A 13 21.17 24.74 -10.91
C SER A 13 21.14 25.33 -9.49
N LEU A 14 20.65 26.55 -9.36
CA LEU A 14 20.42 27.18 -8.06
C LEU A 14 19.17 26.57 -7.41
N SER A 15 19.30 25.37 -6.85
CA SER A 15 18.27 24.75 -6.01
C SER A 15 18.60 24.95 -4.52
N SER A 16 18.41 26.19 -4.04
CA SER A 16 18.06 26.59 -2.65
C SER A 16 18.39 28.08 -2.44
N LEU A 17 17.57 28.97 -2.97
CA LEU A 17 17.78 30.42 -2.94
C LEU A 17 16.67 31.15 -2.17
N GLU A 18 16.13 30.57 -1.10
CA GLU A 18 14.83 31.02 -0.59
C GLU A 18 14.82 31.05 0.94
N PRO A 19 15.22 32.17 1.57
CA PRO A 19 14.76 32.44 2.92
C PRO A 19 13.23 32.47 2.89
N LEU A 20 12.59 31.72 3.78
CA LEU A 20 11.13 31.62 3.89
C LEU A 20 10.60 32.78 4.74
N ASP A 21 9.33 33.13 4.55
CA ASP A 21 8.62 34.00 5.49
C ASP A 21 8.58 33.31 6.86
N ILE A 22 8.93 34.04 7.92
CA ILE A 22 9.00 33.51 9.29
C ILE A 22 7.96 34.24 10.13
N VAL A 23 7.08 33.46 10.77
CA VAL A 23 6.14 33.93 11.79
C VAL A 23 6.74 33.63 13.16
N TYR A 24 6.94 34.67 13.98
CA TYR A 24 7.55 34.55 15.30
C TYR A 24 6.59 34.95 16.43
N THR A 25 6.67 34.28 17.59
CA THR A 25 5.77 34.53 18.74
C THR A 25 6.55 34.94 19.98
N LYS A 26 6.05 35.93 20.71
CA LYS A 26 6.66 36.42 21.97
C LYS A 26 6.71 35.35 23.08
N GLU A 27 5.83 34.35 23.03
CA GLU A 27 5.71 33.24 23.99
C GLU A 27 6.76 32.13 23.78
N SER A 28 7.64 32.26 22.78
CA SER A 28 8.79 31.36 22.53
C SER A 28 10.12 32.06 22.85
N PRO A 29 10.48 32.30 24.12
CA PRO A 29 11.65 33.11 24.48
C PRO A 29 13.00 32.52 24.05
N ASP A 30 13.07 31.23 23.72
CA ASP A 30 14.33 30.53 23.40
C ASP A 30 14.58 30.28 21.90
N ARG A 31 13.75 30.82 20.99
CA ARG A 31 13.92 30.61 19.54
C ARG A 31 14.69 31.74 18.87
N LEU A 32 15.87 31.41 18.34
CA LEU A 32 16.56 32.24 17.35
C LEU A 32 15.83 32.19 15.99
N ILE A 33 15.79 33.31 15.26
CA ILE A 33 15.35 33.32 13.85
C ILE A 33 16.57 33.02 13.00
N SER A 34 16.51 31.98 12.16
CA SER A 34 17.58 31.65 11.22
C SER A 34 17.07 31.76 9.78
N MET A 35 17.67 32.67 9.01
CA MET A 35 17.40 32.83 7.58
C MET A 35 18.59 32.31 6.79
N ASN A 36 18.34 31.23 6.05
CA ASN A 36 19.38 30.57 5.27
C ASN A 36 19.59 31.27 3.93
N CYS A 37 20.86 31.45 3.54
CA CYS A 37 21.21 31.90 2.20
C CYS A 37 22.43 31.15 1.69
N ARG A 38 22.29 30.58 0.49
CA ARG A 38 23.35 29.81 -0.16
C ARG A 38 23.40 30.12 -1.64
N ALA A 39 24.56 30.58 -2.09
CA ALA A 39 24.89 30.77 -3.50
C ALA A 39 26.02 29.79 -3.89
N ARG A 40 25.84 29.07 -5.00
CA ARG A 40 26.88 28.20 -5.57
C ARG A 40 27.66 29.03 -6.58
N ALA A 41 28.94 29.24 -6.31
CA ALA A 41 29.85 29.92 -7.22
C ALA A 41 31.30 29.44 -7.03
N ASN A 42 32.08 29.50 -8.10
CA ASN A 42 33.52 29.28 -8.07
C ASN A 42 34.20 30.49 -8.75
N PRO A 43 34.94 31.34 -8.04
CA PRO A 43 35.28 31.26 -6.61
C PRO A 43 34.07 31.49 -5.69
N ALA A 44 34.17 31.00 -4.45
CA ALA A 44 33.10 31.10 -3.46
C ALA A 44 32.68 32.57 -3.21
N PRO A 45 31.37 32.84 -3.07
CA PRO A 45 30.88 34.21 -2.92
C PRO A 45 30.98 34.70 -1.46
N THR A 46 31.03 36.01 -1.29
CA THR A 46 30.82 36.69 0.00
C THR A 46 29.35 37.05 0.16
N TYR A 47 28.86 37.08 1.40
CA TYR A 47 27.45 37.32 1.71
C TYR A 47 27.27 38.59 2.54
N ARG A 48 26.19 39.31 2.27
CA ARG A 48 25.66 40.42 3.09
C ARG A 48 24.14 40.40 3.09
N TRP A 49 23.51 41.02 4.08
CA TRP A 49 22.05 41.06 4.20
C TRP A 49 21.54 42.50 4.22
N ARG A 50 20.38 42.70 3.59
CA ARG A 50 19.61 43.95 3.63
C ARG A 50 18.27 43.71 4.29
N ARG A 51 17.81 44.65 5.13
CA ARG A 51 16.45 44.71 5.65
C ARG A 51 15.79 46.01 5.19
N ASP A 52 14.64 45.91 4.53
CA ASP A 52 13.88 47.05 4.00
C ASP A 52 14.76 48.02 3.18
N ASN A 53 15.61 47.44 2.32
CA ASN A 53 16.64 48.11 1.50
C ASN A 53 17.85 48.71 2.23
N TRP A 54 17.94 48.62 3.56
CA TRP A 54 19.10 49.05 4.34
C TRP A 54 20.05 47.88 4.64
N GLU A 55 21.35 48.10 4.47
CA GLU A 55 22.36 47.07 4.75
C GLU A 55 22.53 46.86 6.27
N ILE A 56 22.50 45.60 6.70
CA ILE A 56 22.72 45.23 8.09
C ILE A 56 24.22 45.29 8.37
N LYS A 57 24.66 46.34 9.07
CA LYS A 57 26.07 46.50 9.47
C LYS A 57 26.39 45.58 10.65
N LEU A 58 27.27 44.61 10.44
CA LEU A 58 27.70 43.63 11.44
C LEU A 58 28.93 44.09 12.26
N MET A 59 29.50 45.26 11.94
CA MET A 59 30.64 45.84 12.66
C MET A 59 30.26 47.20 13.25
N GLU A 60 30.22 47.21 14.58
CA GLU A 60 30.55 48.27 15.55
C GLU A 60 29.59 48.20 16.74
N LEU A 61 30.11 47.69 17.87
CA LEU A 61 29.51 47.42 19.20
C LEU A 61 28.95 45.99 19.40
N PRO A 62 29.19 45.36 20.57
CA PRO A 62 28.64 44.05 20.92
C PRO A 62 27.14 44.19 21.17
N ASN A 63 26.34 44.21 20.11
CA ASN A 63 24.89 44.07 20.21
C ASN A 63 24.56 42.62 19.89
N GLU A 64 24.16 41.89 20.93
CA GLU A 64 23.98 40.44 21.05
C GLU A 64 22.92 39.82 20.09
N HIS A 65 22.39 40.56 19.11
CA HIS A 65 21.17 40.22 18.37
C HIS A 65 21.36 39.69 16.94
N TYR A 66 22.43 39.99 16.21
CA TYR A 66 22.64 39.46 14.85
C TYR A 66 23.94 38.68 14.75
N SER A 67 23.91 37.50 14.14
CA SER A 67 25.12 36.76 13.76
C SER A 67 25.04 36.24 12.33
N LEU A 68 26.17 36.22 11.63
CA LEU A 68 26.29 35.72 10.27
C LEU A 68 27.23 34.52 10.26
N VAL A 69 26.69 33.34 9.96
CA VAL A 69 27.46 32.10 9.89
C VAL A 69 27.41 31.58 8.46
N GLY A 70 28.50 31.76 7.73
CA GLY A 70 28.51 31.55 6.27
C GLY A 70 27.59 32.57 5.58
N GLY A 71 26.58 32.10 4.85
CA GLY A 71 25.54 32.95 4.26
C GLY A 71 24.30 33.16 5.14
N ASN A 72 24.19 32.43 6.25
CA ASN A 72 22.96 32.42 7.06
C ASN A 72 22.94 33.57 8.06
N LEU A 73 21.86 34.34 8.08
CA LEU A 73 21.61 35.40 9.05
C LEU A 73 20.80 34.85 10.22
N ILE A 74 21.34 34.99 11.43
CA ILE A 74 20.70 34.57 12.67
C ILE A 74 20.34 35.83 13.46
N ILE A 75 19.11 35.88 13.96
CA ILE A 75 18.61 36.90 14.88
C ILE A 75 18.38 36.25 16.24
N ASN A 76 19.19 36.64 17.24
CA ASN A 76 19.04 36.25 18.62
C ASN A 76 18.10 37.22 19.34
N ASN A 77 17.24 36.72 20.23
CA ASN A 77 16.25 37.52 20.97
C ASN A 77 15.47 38.48 20.06
N PRO A 78 14.71 37.97 19.08
CA PRO A 78 14.04 38.79 18.09
C PRO A 78 12.93 39.66 18.71
N GLU A 79 13.09 40.97 18.54
CA GLU A 79 12.12 41.99 18.93
C GLU A 79 11.23 42.44 17.76
N GLU A 80 9.92 42.48 17.96
CA GLU A 80 8.91 42.82 16.95
C GLU A 80 9.20 44.13 16.20
N LYS A 81 9.37 45.24 16.93
CA LYS A 81 9.56 46.57 16.33
C LYS A 81 10.91 46.73 15.62
N LYS A 82 11.91 45.95 16.01
CA LYS A 82 13.28 46.09 15.48
C LYS A 82 13.58 45.10 14.37
N HIS A 83 12.93 43.94 14.32
CA HIS A 83 13.32 42.83 13.44
C HIS A 83 12.22 42.44 12.45
N ALA A 84 11.00 42.97 12.58
CA ALA A 84 10.02 42.85 11.51
C ALA A 84 10.49 43.63 10.28
N GLY A 85 10.30 43.04 9.09
CA GLY A 85 10.74 43.66 7.83
C GLY A 85 10.98 42.63 6.74
N THR A 86 11.43 43.13 5.59
CA THR A 86 11.74 42.32 4.41
C THR A 86 13.25 42.17 4.27
N TYR A 87 13.73 40.93 4.29
CA TYR A 87 15.13 40.58 4.26
C TYR A 87 15.55 40.06 2.88
N VAL A 88 16.70 40.52 2.40
CA VAL A 88 17.29 40.09 1.13
C VAL A 88 18.76 39.77 1.36
N CYS A 89 19.15 38.56 1.01
CA CYS A 89 20.55 38.16 0.96
C CYS A 89 21.18 38.62 -0.35
N VAL A 90 22.42 39.10 -0.29
CA VAL A 90 23.21 39.50 -1.45
C VAL A 90 24.50 38.69 -1.45
N ALA A 91 24.74 37.96 -2.54
CA ALA A 91 25.93 37.15 -2.75
C ALA A 91 26.79 37.76 -3.87
N LYS A 92 28.09 37.92 -3.62
CA LYS A 92 29.03 38.55 -4.56
C LYS A 92 30.28 37.71 -4.76
N ASN A 93 30.71 37.53 -6.01
CA ASN A 93 32.02 36.95 -6.35
C ASN A 93 32.76 37.86 -7.35
N VAL A 94 33.82 37.34 -7.97
CA VAL A 94 34.62 38.06 -8.98
C VAL A 94 33.88 38.30 -10.30
N TYR A 95 32.83 37.53 -10.59
CA TYR A 95 32.05 37.61 -11.83
C TYR A 95 30.84 38.53 -11.72
N GLY A 96 30.33 38.75 -10.52
CA GLY A 96 29.24 39.68 -10.30
C GLY A 96 28.52 39.51 -8.98
N THR A 97 27.33 40.09 -8.90
CA THR A 97 26.48 40.08 -7.69
C THR A 97 25.07 39.58 -8.02
N VAL A 98 24.52 38.74 -7.15
CA VAL A 98 23.13 38.27 -7.23
C VAL A 98 22.42 38.48 -5.88
N ILE A 99 21.11 38.62 -5.92
CA ILE A 99 20.26 38.76 -4.74
C ILE A 99 19.28 37.59 -4.61
N SER A 100 18.89 37.27 -3.38
CA SER A 100 17.87 36.24 -3.09
C SER A 100 16.45 36.74 -3.30
N LYS A 101 15.48 35.81 -3.18
CA LYS A 101 14.09 36.17 -2.89
C LYS A 101 14.01 37.00 -1.62
N GLU A 102 12.97 37.82 -1.55
CA GLU A 102 12.57 38.54 -0.35
C GLU A 102 11.98 37.58 0.68
N ALA A 103 12.41 37.68 1.94
CA ALA A 103 11.82 36.97 3.06
C ALA A 103 11.24 37.95 4.07
N LYS A 104 9.99 37.76 4.46
CA LYS A 104 9.30 38.63 5.41
C LYS A 104 9.33 38.00 6.80
N VAL A 105 9.88 38.75 7.75
CA VAL A 105 9.78 38.43 9.17
C VAL A 105 8.58 39.18 9.73
N LYS A 106 7.58 38.43 10.22
CA LYS A 106 6.38 38.97 10.86
C LYS A 106 6.16 38.32 12.22
N PHE A 107 5.53 39.04 13.14
CA PHE A 107 5.26 38.54 14.49
C PHE A 107 3.80 38.15 14.60
N GLY A 108 3.56 36.90 15.02
CA GLY A 108 2.23 36.34 15.19
C GLY A 108 1.65 36.66 16.57
N TYR A 109 0.35 36.91 16.61
CA TYR A 109 -0.41 37.18 17.82
C TYR A 109 -1.83 36.65 17.69
N LEU A 110 -2.43 36.30 18.83
CA LEU A 110 -3.85 36.04 19.00
C LEU A 110 -4.27 36.76 20.29
N GLU A 111 -5.10 37.79 20.12
CA GLU A 111 -5.67 38.55 21.23
C GLU A 111 -6.69 37.72 22.02
N GLU A 112 -6.96 38.11 23.27
CA GLU A 112 -8.04 37.53 24.07
C GLU A 112 -9.41 38.04 23.58
N PHE A 113 -10.48 37.29 23.87
CA PHE A 113 -11.83 37.81 23.68
C PHE A 113 -12.10 38.99 24.63
N PRO A 114 -12.96 39.96 24.24
CA PRO A 114 -13.42 41.01 25.14
C PRO A 114 -14.07 40.40 26.41
N ASP A 115 -13.79 40.99 27.57
CA ASP A 115 -14.29 40.53 28.88
C ASP A 115 -15.75 40.96 29.15
N GLU A 116 -16.57 41.03 28.10
CA GLU A 116 -17.98 41.47 28.17
C GLU A 116 -18.91 40.25 28.25
N GLU A 117 -19.95 40.33 29.10
CA GLU A 117 -21.00 39.32 29.11
C GLU A 117 -21.73 39.30 27.76
N ARG A 118 -22.09 38.10 27.30
CA ARG A 118 -22.77 37.90 26.02
C ARG A 118 -24.27 37.76 26.26
N ASP A 119 -25.07 38.49 25.51
CA ASP A 119 -26.52 38.43 25.60
C ASP A 119 -27.05 37.01 25.33
N PRO A 120 -28.06 36.54 26.09
CA PRO A 120 -28.67 35.24 25.86
C PRO A 120 -29.44 35.22 24.53
N VAL A 121 -29.29 34.13 23.78
CA VAL A 121 -30.05 33.88 22.55
C VAL A 121 -31.32 33.12 22.91
N THR A 122 -32.48 33.76 22.75
CA THR A 122 -33.79 33.13 23.02
C THR A 122 -34.48 32.79 21.70
N VAL A 123 -34.82 31.52 21.53
CA VAL A 123 -35.41 30.96 20.31
C VAL A 123 -36.55 30.01 20.65
N LYS A 124 -37.54 29.89 19.76
CA LYS A 124 -38.63 28.92 19.93
C LYS A 124 -38.19 27.54 19.44
N GLU A 125 -38.69 26.48 20.08
CA GLU A 125 -38.48 25.12 19.59
C GLU A 125 -38.98 25.00 18.15
N GLY A 126 -38.17 24.38 17.30
CA GLY A 126 -38.45 24.31 15.86
C GLY A 126 -37.86 25.45 15.02
N GLN A 127 -37.42 26.57 15.61
CA GLN A 127 -36.72 27.63 14.88
C GLN A 127 -35.22 27.35 14.76
N GLY A 128 -34.54 27.98 13.80
CA GLY A 128 -33.08 27.94 13.74
C GLY A 128 -32.44 28.96 14.69
N ALA A 129 -31.23 28.68 15.16
CA ALA A 129 -30.44 29.58 15.99
C ALA A 129 -29.06 29.85 15.38
N VAL A 130 -28.55 31.07 15.61
CA VAL A 130 -27.20 31.48 15.24
C VAL A 130 -26.51 32.09 16.45
N LEU A 131 -25.38 31.52 16.85
CA LEU A 131 -24.54 32.04 17.91
C LEU A 131 -23.29 32.65 17.28
N LEU A 132 -23.09 33.95 17.52
CA LEU A 132 -22.00 34.72 16.92
C LEU A 132 -20.70 34.51 17.69
N CYS A 133 -19.65 34.04 17.02
CA CYS A 133 -18.33 33.89 17.63
C CYS A 133 -17.65 35.24 17.84
N ALA A 134 -17.57 36.07 16.79
CA ALA A 134 -16.84 37.35 16.78
C ALA A 134 -15.37 37.20 17.28
N PRO A 135 -14.51 36.48 16.52
CA PRO A 135 -13.17 36.15 16.97
C PRO A 135 -12.25 37.38 17.10
N PRO A 136 -11.30 37.37 18.05
CA PRO A 136 -10.40 38.49 18.29
C PRO A 136 -9.39 38.70 17.15
N LYS A 137 -8.72 39.86 17.16
CA LYS A 137 -7.70 40.18 16.14
C LYS A 137 -6.52 39.22 16.25
N ARG A 138 -5.94 38.91 15.10
CA ARG A 138 -4.93 37.86 14.98
C ARG A 138 -4.07 38.00 13.74
N TRP A 139 -2.87 37.44 13.85
CA TRP A 139 -1.99 37.17 12.72
C TRP A 139 -1.15 35.93 13.04
N PRO A 140 -0.98 34.95 12.15
CA PRO A 140 -1.64 34.79 10.86
C PRO A 140 -3.17 34.68 10.98
N THR A 141 -3.89 34.97 9.89
CA THR A 141 -5.37 35.00 9.89
C THR A 141 -6.01 33.62 9.96
N GLU A 142 -5.28 32.57 9.56
CA GLU A 142 -5.71 31.17 9.59
C GLU A 142 -5.85 30.67 11.04
N VAL A 143 -7.05 30.18 11.37
CA VAL A 143 -7.40 29.63 12.69
C VAL A 143 -8.42 28.53 12.53
N THR A 144 -8.55 27.69 13.56
CA THR A 144 -9.62 26.69 13.65
C THR A 144 -10.65 27.12 14.68
N PHE A 145 -11.93 26.95 14.35
CA PHE A 145 -13.07 27.27 15.21
C PHE A 145 -13.71 26.01 15.78
N ARG A 146 -14.01 26.02 17.08
CA ARG A 146 -14.80 25.00 17.78
C ARG A 146 -15.75 25.68 18.76
N TRP A 147 -16.77 24.95 19.20
CA TRP A 147 -17.68 25.44 20.23
C TRP A 147 -17.64 24.54 21.45
N ILE A 148 -17.67 25.14 22.62
CA ILE A 148 -17.71 24.47 23.93
C ILE A 148 -19.16 24.50 24.41
N TYR A 149 -19.64 23.38 24.93
CA TYR A 149 -20.99 23.23 25.48
C TYR A 149 -20.94 23.03 26.99
N ASN A 150 -21.58 23.94 27.73
CA ASN A 150 -21.67 24.06 29.19
C ASN A 150 -20.35 24.26 29.94
N GLU A 151 -19.33 23.45 29.66
CA GLU A 151 -18.06 23.47 30.38
C GLU A 151 -16.89 23.10 29.47
N PHE A 152 -15.72 23.70 29.71
CA PHE A 152 -14.50 23.32 29.00
C PHE A 152 -13.92 22.02 29.59
N PRO A 153 -13.45 21.04 28.78
CA PRO A 153 -13.27 21.04 27.32
C PRO A 153 -14.34 20.23 26.56
N VAL A 154 -15.63 20.37 26.89
CA VAL A 154 -16.70 19.66 26.20
C VAL A 154 -16.98 20.34 24.86
N PHE A 155 -16.37 19.84 23.79
CA PHE A 155 -16.55 20.40 22.45
C PHE A 155 -17.82 19.85 21.78
N LEU A 156 -18.61 20.75 21.22
CA LEU A 156 -19.77 20.44 20.42
C LEU A 156 -19.32 19.76 19.12
N HIS A 157 -19.90 18.59 18.83
CA HIS A 157 -19.69 17.90 17.57
C HIS A 157 -20.72 18.33 16.53
N PRO A 158 -20.28 18.79 15.35
CA PRO A 158 -21.17 19.12 14.24
C PRO A 158 -21.93 17.89 13.71
N ASP A 159 -23.15 18.09 13.23
CA ASP A 159 -24.00 17.05 12.66
C ASP A 159 -24.92 17.63 11.57
N LYS A 160 -26.00 16.92 11.20
CA LYS A 160 -26.95 17.40 10.19
C LYS A 160 -27.70 18.67 10.60
N ARG A 161 -27.77 18.96 11.90
CA ARG A 161 -28.51 20.08 12.49
C ARG A 161 -27.57 21.19 12.95
N ARG A 162 -26.31 20.89 13.29
CA ARG A 162 -25.34 21.82 13.87
C ARG A 162 -24.13 22.01 12.96
N PHE A 163 -23.87 23.26 12.57
CA PHE A 163 -22.75 23.64 11.69
C PHE A 163 -21.92 24.77 12.31
N VAL A 164 -20.60 24.65 12.26
CA VAL A 164 -19.67 25.71 12.67
C VAL A 164 -18.96 26.22 11.42
N SER A 165 -19.19 27.50 11.08
CA SER A 165 -18.52 28.16 9.96
C SER A 165 -17.03 28.28 10.24
N GLN A 166 -16.20 27.82 9.30
CA GLN A 166 -14.75 27.94 9.36
C GLN A 166 -14.27 29.33 8.91
N SER A 167 -15.11 30.10 8.21
CA SER A 167 -14.80 31.48 7.81
C SER A 167 -15.08 32.50 8.92
N THR A 168 -16.21 32.35 9.64
CA THR A 168 -16.67 33.31 10.65
C THR A 168 -16.54 32.81 12.10
N GLY A 169 -16.48 31.48 12.29
CA GLY A 169 -16.53 30.84 13.60
C GLY A 169 -17.93 30.69 14.18
N ASN A 170 -18.97 31.23 13.55
CA ASN A 170 -20.34 31.19 14.07
C ASN A 170 -20.90 29.76 14.12
N LEU A 171 -21.70 29.48 15.15
CA LEU A 171 -22.45 28.22 15.29
C LEU A 171 -23.87 28.42 14.80
N TYR A 172 -24.29 27.54 13.89
CA TYR A 172 -25.63 27.49 13.31
C TYR A 172 -26.31 26.21 13.76
N ILE A 173 -27.54 26.33 14.26
CA ILE A 173 -28.40 25.21 14.64
C ILE A 173 -29.65 25.29 13.77
N SER A 174 -29.79 24.36 12.82
CA SER A 174 -30.82 24.38 11.78
C SER A 174 -32.24 24.36 12.36
N LYS A 175 -32.43 23.55 13.41
CA LYS A 175 -33.66 23.44 14.21
C LYS A 175 -33.27 23.28 15.68
N VAL A 176 -33.82 24.10 16.57
CA VAL A 176 -33.56 24.03 18.00
C VAL A 176 -34.54 23.06 18.65
N GLU A 177 -34.00 22.18 19.51
CA GLU A 177 -34.70 21.21 20.34
C GLU A 177 -34.48 21.54 21.82
N ALA A 178 -35.36 21.06 22.71
CA ALA A 178 -35.24 21.28 24.16
C ALA A 178 -33.85 20.89 24.72
N SER A 179 -33.22 19.86 24.15
CA SER A 179 -31.88 19.39 24.53
C SER A 179 -30.73 20.31 24.14
N ASP A 180 -30.95 21.27 23.23
CA ASP A 180 -29.92 22.21 22.82
C ASP A 180 -29.74 23.37 23.81
N ALA A 181 -30.69 23.56 24.74
CA ALA A 181 -30.60 24.58 25.77
C ALA A 181 -29.32 24.37 26.61
N GLY A 182 -28.62 25.47 26.89
CA GLY A 182 -27.34 25.42 27.60
C GLY A 182 -26.45 26.61 27.28
N ASN A 183 -25.23 26.57 27.78
CA ASN A 183 -24.27 27.66 27.66
C ASN A 183 -23.20 27.32 26.61
N TYR A 184 -22.98 28.21 25.64
CA TYR A 184 -22.08 27.97 24.52
C TYR A 184 -20.91 28.95 24.49
N SER A 185 -19.68 28.48 24.29
CA SER A 185 -18.51 29.36 24.16
C SER A 185 -17.74 29.08 22.86
N CYS A 186 -17.38 30.12 22.12
CA CYS A 186 -16.57 29.97 20.90
C CYS A 186 -15.10 29.83 21.27
N TYR A 187 -14.47 28.75 20.82
CA TYR A 187 -13.03 28.47 20.95
C TYR A 187 -12.32 28.69 19.62
N VAL A 188 -11.27 29.51 19.65
CA VAL A 188 -10.44 29.88 18.49
C VAL A 188 -9.02 29.43 18.76
N PHE A 189 -8.43 28.65 17.86
CA PHE A 189 -7.05 28.19 17.97
C PHE A 189 -6.25 28.54 16.72
N ASN A 190 -5.07 29.12 16.91
CA ASN A 190 -4.15 29.42 15.83
C ASN A 190 -3.01 28.38 15.82
N PRO A 191 -2.98 27.45 14.85
CA PRO A 191 -1.99 26.37 14.81
C PRO A 191 -0.57 26.86 14.55
N GLN A 192 -0.39 28.01 13.88
CA GLN A 192 0.93 28.54 13.53
C GLN A 192 1.67 29.11 14.75
N ILE A 193 0.92 29.58 15.75
CA ILE A 193 1.49 30.12 16.99
C ILE A 193 1.21 29.24 18.21
N GLY A 194 0.39 28.19 18.07
CA GLY A 194 0.05 27.25 19.14
C GLY A 194 -0.82 27.82 20.26
N LYS A 195 -1.47 28.98 20.05
CA LYS A 195 -2.29 29.67 21.05
C LYS A 195 -3.78 29.48 20.75
N GLY A 196 -4.56 29.24 21.80
CA GLY A 196 -6.02 29.18 21.73
C GLY A 196 -6.70 30.00 22.82
N VAL A 197 -7.82 30.61 22.48
CA VAL A 197 -8.62 31.49 23.35
C VAL A 197 -10.10 31.14 23.20
N TYR A 198 -10.92 31.38 24.22
CA TYR A 198 -12.37 31.15 24.15
C TYR A 198 -13.18 32.33 24.66
N SER A 199 -14.39 32.50 24.15
CA SER A 199 -15.29 33.58 24.55
C SER A 199 -15.94 33.30 25.90
N LYS A 200 -16.53 34.32 26.54
CA LYS A 200 -17.55 34.05 27.57
C LYS A 200 -18.71 33.22 27.01
N PHE A 201 -19.39 32.51 27.91
CA PHE A 201 -20.51 31.65 27.58
C PHE A 201 -21.75 32.47 27.17
N ILE A 202 -22.40 32.03 26.09
CA ILE A 202 -23.64 32.55 25.53
C ILE A 202 -24.77 31.58 25.91
N PRO A 203 -25.73 31.98 26.75
CA PRO A 203 -26.87 31.13 27.07
C PRO A 203 -27.83 31.00 25.88
N LEU A 204 -28.16 29.76 25.50
CA LEU A 204 -29.23 29.45 24.55
C LEU A 204 -30.48 29.02 25.31
N ILE A 205 -31.56 29.78 25.17
CA ILE A 205 -32.84 29.57 25.86
C ILE A 205 -33.88 29.13 24.83
N SER A 206 -34.50 27.98 25.08
CA SER A 206 -35.56 27.40 24.24
C SER A 206 -36.95 27.72 24.81
N THR A 207 -37.91 28.10 23.96
CA THR A 207 -39.29 28.53 24.32
C THR A 207 -40.35 27.81 23.47
N GLU A 208 -41.66 28.00 23.75
CA GLU A 208 -42.78 27.23 23.13
C GLU A 208 -42.74 27.10 21.58
N GLU A 209 -43.15 25.94 21.08
CA GLU A 209 -43.00 25.46 19.69
C GLU A 209 -43.62 26.40 18.63
N SER A 210 -42.92 26.61 17.51
CA SER A 210 -43.46 27.32 16.34
C SER A 210 -42.91 26.79 15.01
N GLU A 211 -43.72 26.92 13.95
CA GLU A 211 -43.32 26.55 12.59
C GLU A 211 -42.39 27.61 11.97
N TYR A 212 -41.28 27.18 11.34
CA TYR A 212 -40.25 28.07 10.79
C TYR A 212 -39.87 27.67 9.36
N LYS A 213 -39.90 28.64 8.44
CA LYS A 213 -39.56 28.46 7.03
C LYS A 213 -38.04 28.30 6.87
N ALA A 214 -37.60 27.52 5.87
CA ALA A 214 -36.17 27.36 5.62
C ALA A 214 -35.55 28.65 5.06
N ASP A 215 -34.34 28.98 5.51
CA ASP A 215 -33.60 30.18 5.11
C ASP A 215 -32.11 29.88 4.98
N LEU A 216 -31.53 30.18 3.82
CA LEU A 216 -30.11 29.98 3.57
C LEU A 216 -29.29 31.11 4.20
N VAL A 217 -28.69 30.83 5.36
CA VAL A 217 -28.00 31.83 6.19
C VAL A 217 -26.48 31.87 5.99
N VAL A 218 -25.88 30.79 5.49
CA VAL A 218 -24.47 30.76 5.09
C VAL A 218 -24.42 30.65 3.57
N LYS A 219 -23.87 31.67 2.93
CA LYS A 219 -23.72 31.80 1.48
C LYS A 219 -22.26 32.08 1.16
N PHE A 220 -21.64 31.24 0.35
CA PHE A 220 -20.25 31.46 -0.09
C PHE A 220 -20.19 32.63 -1.09
N PRO A 221 -19.19 33.51 -0.99
CA PRO A 221 -18.99 34.59 -1.96
C PRO A 221 -18.22 34.09 -3.20
N ASP A 222 -18.09 34.97 -4.19
CA ASP A 222 -17.10 34.79 -5.25
C ASP A 222 -15.71 34.60 -4.63
N THR A 223 -15.04 33.52 -5.01
CA THR A 223 -13.81 33.06 -4.35
C THR A 223 -12.70 32.87 -5.38
N THR A 224 -11.50 33.34 -5.07
CA THR A 224 -10.30 33.07 -5.87
C THR A 224 -9.49 31.97 -5.20
N ALA A 225 -9.28 30.85 -5.89
CA ALA A 225 -8.46 29.74 -5.44
C ALA A 225 -7.11 29.71 -6.18
N MET A 226 -6.07 29.32 -5.44
CA MET A 226 -4.73 29.13 -6.00
C MET A 226 -4.60 27.74 -6.63
N LEU A 227 -4.04 27.68 -7.84
CA LEU A 227 -3.76 26.44 -8.55
C LEU A 227 -2.95 25.48 -7.67
N ASN A 228 -3.36 24.21 -7.61
CA ASN A 228 -2.78 23.14 -6.78
C ASN A 228 -2.97 23.30 -5.26
N TYR A 229 -3.72 24.30 -4.79
CA TYR A 229 -4.11 24.43 -3.39
C TYR A 229 -5.54 23.92 -3.17
N ASN A 230 -5.92 23.76 -1.91
CA ASN A 230 -7.28 23.36 -1.53
C ASN A 230 -8.11 24.60 -1.24
N VAL A 231 -9.37 24.60 -1.67
CA VAL A 231 -10.36 25.64 -1.32
C VAL A 231 -11.61 24.97 -0.75
N THR A 232 -12.27 25.64 0.19
CA THR A 232 -13.51 25.17 0.79
C THR A 232 -14.58 26.24 0.66
N LEU A 233 -15.75 25.86 0.13
CA LEU A 233 -16.93 26.71 0.05
C LEU A 233 -17.93 26.29 1.14
N GLU A 234 -18.54 27.27 1.81
CA GLU A 234 -19.48 27.04 2.92
C GLU A 234 -20.91 27.39 2.51
N CYS A 235 -21.86 26.50 2.83
CA CYS A 235 -23.28 26.74 2.61
C CYS A 235 -24.13 26.03 3.67
N PHE A 236 -25.10 26.72 4.27
CA PHE A 236 -25.94 26.14 5.32
C PHE A 236 -27.27 26.86 5.47
N ALA A 237 -28.33 26.09 5.76
CA ALA A 237 -29.69 26.59 5.90
C ALA A 237 -30.29 26.24 7.27
N LEU A 238 -31.08 27.18 7.78
CA LEU A 238 -31.99 26.94 8.91
C LEU A 238 -33.31 26.38 8.37
N GLY A 239 -34.07 25.63 9.18
CA GLY A 239 -35.41 25.17 8.80
C GLY A 239 -35.92 23.96 9.59
N ASN A 240 -37.25 23.79 9.61
CA ASN A 240 -37.91 22.65 10.23
C ASN A 240 -38.92 21.98 9.27
N PRO A 241 -38.71 20.71 8.85
CA PRO A 241 -37.54 19.85 9.10
C PRO A 241 -36.19 20.43 8.64
N ALA A 242 -35.06 19.91 9.16
CA ALA A 242 -33.72 20.39 8.78
C ALA A 242 -33.47 20.18 7.26
N PRO A 243 -33.14 21.24 6.50
CA PRO A 243 -32.88 21.11 5.06
C PRO A 243 -31.61 20.31 4.76
N HIS A 244 -31.61 19.58 3.64
CA HIS A 244 -30.41 18.96 3.10
C HIS A 244 -29.78 19.88 2.05
N ILE A 245 -28.44 19.98 2.07
CA ILE A 245 -27.68 20.83 1.16
C ILE A 245 -27.16 19.99 -0.01
N VAL A 246 -27.42 20.44 -1.22
CA VAL A 246 -26.99 19.82 -2.48
C VAL A 246 -26.12 20.80 -3.25
N TRP A 247 -24.97 20.34 -3.73
CA TRP A 247 -24.04 21.16 -4.51
C TRP A 247 -24.09 20.79 -5.98
N ARG A 248 -23.99 21.78 -6.87
CA ARG A 248 -23.88 21.60 -8.32
C ARG A 248 -22.81 22.51 -8.90
N LYS A 249 -22.14 22.05 -9.95
CA LYS A 249 -21.30 22.89 -10.81
C LYS A 249 -22.16 23.35 -11.99
N ILE A 250 -22.28 24.66 -12.18
CA ILE A 250 -23.14 25.25 -13.21
C ILE A 250 -22.62 24.83 -14.59
N GLY A 251 -23.50 24.21 -15.39
CA GLY A 251 -23.17 23.73 -16.74
C GLY A 251 -22.54 22.32 -16.79
N ALA A 252 -22.48 21.59 -15.67
CA ALA A 252 -22.03 20.20 -15.61
C ALA A 252 -23.10 19.29 -14.97
N THR A 253 -23.08 17.99 -15.29
CA THR A 253 -23.97 17.00 -14.68
C THR A 253 -23.52 16.63 -13.26
N ASP A 254 -22.21 16.59 -13.05
CA ASP A 254 -21.59 16.14 -11.81
C ASP A 254 -20.60 17.20 -11.29
N LEU A 255 -20.33 17.14 -9.99
CA LEU A 255 -19.23 17.89 -9.39
C LEU A 255 -17.89 17.39 -9.94
N PRO A 256 -16.86 18.25 -10.01
CA PRO A 256 -15.54 17.85 -10.50
C PRO A 256 -14.93 16.76 -9.60
N ALA A 257 -14.01 15.95 -10.14
CA ALA A 257 -13.37 14.88 -9.38
C ALA A 257 -12.56 15.39 -8.15
N SER A 258 -12.14 16.66 -8.18
CA SER A 258 -11.51 17.37 -7.07
C SER A 258 -12.46 17.66 -5.90
N ALA A 259 -13.78 17.54 -6.12
CA ALA A 259 -14.80 17.89 -5.14
C ALA A 259 -15.09 16.77 -4.15
N GLN A 260 -15.16 17.13 -2.86
CA GLN A 260 -15.73 16.30 -1.82
C GLN A 260 -16.66 17.13 -0.94
N VAL A 261 -17.85 16.60 -0.71
CA VAL A 261 -18.83 17.22 0.18
C VAL A 261 -18.69 16.61 1.57
N SER A 262 -18.57 17.45 2.59
CA SER A 262 -18.43 17.03 3.99
C SER A 262 -19.44 17.74 4.90
N MET A 263 -19.40 17.44 6.20
CA MET A 263 -20.21 18.14 7.21
C MET A 263 -21.71 18.13 6.90
N SER A 264 -22.23 16.95 6.56
CA SER A 264 -23.64 16.75 6.20
C SER A 264 -24.15 17.60 5.02
N GLY A 265 -23.25 17.98 4.10
CA GLY A 265 -23.60 18.80 2.94
C GLY A 265 -23.12 20.25 3.03
N ALA A 266 -22.71 20.72 4.21
CA ALA A 266 -22.47 22.14 4.44
C ALA A 266 -21.16 22.66 3.84
N LEU A 267 -20.18 21.78 3.59
CA LEU A 267 -18.88 22.15 3.03
C LEU A 267 -18.65 21.44 1.71
N LEU A 268 -18.26 22.20 0.69
CA LEU A 268 -17.69 21.69 -0.56
C LEU A 268 -16.18 21.95 -0.55
N HIS A 269 -15.40 20.89 -0.40
CA HIS A 269 -13.95 20.93 -0.52
C HIS A 269 -13.54 20.64 -1.96
N LEU A 270 -12.72 21.50 -2.55
CA LEU A 270 -12.05 21.25 -3.80
C LEU A 270 -10.57 21.05 -3.50
N TYR A 271 -10.08 19.83 -3.72
CA TYR A 271 -8.69 19.45 -3.45
C TYR A 271 -7.85 19.58 -4.71
N ASN A 272 -6.62 20.07 -4.56
CA ASN A 272 -5.67 20.23 -5.66
C ASN A 272 -6.30 20.96 -6.86
N VAL A 273 -6.82 22.17 -6.61
CA VAL A 273 -7.61 22.94 -7.58
C VAL A 273 -6.89 23.09 -8.92
N GLN A 274 -7.58 22.75 -10.00
CA GLN A 274 -7.10 22.86 -11.38
C GLN A 274 -7.82 23.99 -12.13
N TYR A 275 -7.29 24.44 -13.27
CA TYR A 275 -7.92 25.50 -14.06
C TYR A 275 -9.36 25.18 -14.49
N GLU A 276 -9.65 23.89 -14.71
CA GLU A 276 -10.98 23.38 -15.07
C GLU A 276 -12.02 23.46 -13.93
N ASP A 277 -11.57 23.63 -12.68
CA ASP A 277 -12.46 23.85 -11.53
C ASP A 277 -13.04 25.27 -11.51
N SER A 278 -12.51 26.19 -12.31
CA SER A 278 -13.01 27.56 -12.42
C SER A 278 -14.38 27.59 -13.08
N ALA A 279 -15.42 27.76 -12.28
CA ALA A 279 -16.82 27.75 -12.72
C ALA A 279 -17.72 28.44 -11.68
N GLY A 280 -18.98 28.65 -12.06
CA GLY A 280 -20.03 28.93 -11.08
C GLY A 280 -20.40 27.66 -10.32
N TYR A 281 -20.50 27.77 -8.99
CA TYR A 281 -21.02 26.72 -8.13
C TYR A 281 -22.38 27.16 -7.57
N GLU A 282 -23.26 26.20 -7.37
CA GLU A 282 -24.57 26.37 -6.77
C GLU A 282 -24.66 25.50 -5.51
N CYS A 283 -25.16 26.07 -4.41
CA CYS A 283 -25.64 25.29 -3.29
C CYS A 283 -27.14 25.48 -3.13
N GLU A 284 -27.85 24.37 -2.93
CA GLU A 284 -29.29 24.31 -2.87
C GLU A 284 -29.72 23.63 -1.56
N ALA A 285 -30.54 24.29 -0.78
CA ALA A 285 -31.10 23.78 0.47
C ALA A 285 -32.53 23.31 0.26
N ILE A 286 -32.78 22.01 0.45
CA ILE A 286 -34.06 21.39 0.11
C ILE A 286 -34.67 20.71 1.34
N ASN A 287 -35.97 20.87 1.51
CA ASN A 287 -36.78 20.14 2.47
C ASN A 287 -38.18 19.86 1.86
N GLN A 288 -38.97 18.98 2.48
CA GLN A 288 -40.33 18.60 2.08
C GLN A 288 -41.27 19.80 1.82
N LYS A 289 -40.98 20.97 2.40
CA LYS A 289 -41.79 22.19 2.29
C LYS A 289 -41.10 23.36 1.60
N TRP A 290 -39.78 23.31 1.39
CA TRP A 290 -39.03 24.50 0.97
C TRP A 290 -37.78 24.19 0.16
N GLN A 291 -37.39 25.15 -0.68
CA GLN A 291 -36.19 25.12 -1.50
C GLN A 291 -35.60 26.53 -1.57
N ASP A 292 -34.35 26.69 -1.12
CA ASP A 292 -33.53 27.88 -1.34
C ASP A 292 -32.30 27.50 -2.15
N TRP A 293 -31.69 28.48 -2.81
CA TRP A 293 -30.40 28.25 -3.45
C TRP A 293 -29.56 29.53 -3.51
N HIS A 294 -28.26 29.36 -3.68
CA HIS A 294 -27.30 30.43 -3.88
C HIS A 294 -26.21 30.01 -4.85
N GLN A 295 -25.72 30.97 -5.63
CA GLN A 295 -24.67 30.77 -6.63
C GLN A 295 -23.55 31.80 -6.45
N ALA A 296 -22.31 31.37 -6.66
CA ALA A 296 -21.15 32.25 -6.77
C ALA A 296 -20.05 31.63 -7.64
N TRP A 297 -19.10 32.45 -8.08
CA TRP A 297 -18.02 32.05 -8.98
C TRP A 297 -16.74 31.65 -8.22
N LEU A 298 -16.12 30.56 -8.67
CA LEU A 298 -14.76 30.21 -8.31
C LEU A 298 -13.80 30.59 -9.45
N TYR A 299 -12.88 31.51 -9.16
CA TYR A 299 -11.80 31.89 -10.07
C TYR A 299 -10.53 31.15 -9.70
N VAL A 300 -9.87 30.52 -10.68
CA VAL A 300 -8.58 29.86 -10.45
C VAL A 300 -7.45 30.73 -10.97
N GLU A 301 -6.49 31.00 -10.09
CA GLU A 301 -5.32 31.84 -10.31
C GLU A 301 -4.02 31.13 -9.88
N ALA A 302 -2.86 31.62 -10.32
CA ALA A 302 -1.59 30.92 -10.14
C ALA A 302 -0.42 31.90 -9.91
N ALA A 303 0.46 31.54 -8.97
CA ALA A 303 1.74 32.20 -8.78
C ALA A 303 2.68 31.94 -9.97
N PRO A 304 3.74 32.75 -10.16
CA PRO A 304 4.62 32.59 -11.31
C PRO A 304 5.44 31.30 -11.23
N GLU A 305 5.58 30.60 -12.36
CA GLU A 305 6.43 29.42 -12.52
C GLU A 305 7.26 29.51 -13.81
N TRP A 306 8.53 29.10 -13.78
CA TRP A 306 9.42 29.20 -14.95
C TRP A 306 9.02 28.22 -16.06
N ALA A 307 8.68 28.75 -17.24
CA ALA A 307 8.57 27.98 -18.47
C ALA A 307 9.92 27.93 -19.22
N VAL A 308 10.65 29.05 -19.21
CA VAL A 308 11.98 29.19 -19.82
C VAL A 308 12.87 30.01 -18.90
N THR A 309 14.01 29.44 -18.48
CA THR A 309 15.01 30.10 -17.63
C THR A 309 16.23 30.55 -18.43
N ILE A 310 17.01 31.45 -17.84
CA ILE A 310 18.32 31.87 -18.37
C ILE A 310 19.43 30.92 -17.94
N ASN A 311 20.45 30.78 -18.79
CA ASN A 311 21.64 29.95 -18.57
C ASN A 311 22.91 30.78 -18.77
N ASN A 312 24.02 30.35 -18.15
CA ASN A 312 25.32 30.98 -18.37
C ASN A 312 25.69 30.91 -19.86
N THR A 313 26.10 32.05 -20.42
CA THR A 313 26.47 32.13 -21.83
C THR A 313 27.81 32.83 -22.01
N GLN A 314 28.60 32.31 -22.94
CA GLN A 314 29.83 32.93 -23.40
C GLN A 314 29.63 33.37 -24.84
N LYS A 315 29.96 34.63 -25.14
CA LYS A 315 29.76 35.24 -26.46
C LYS A 315 30.97 36.03 -26.91
N ASP A 316 31.09 36.16 -28.22
CA ASP A 316 32.19 36.89 -28.84
C ASP A 316 31.90 38.40 -28.79
N VAL A 317 32.95 39.20 -28.63
CA VAL A 317 32.83 40.66 -28.78
C VAL A 317 32.28 41.02 -30.17
N GLY A 318 31.35 41.97 -30.24
CA GLY A 318 30.69 42.40 -31.47
C GLY A 318 29.55 41.50 -31.95
N SER A 319 29.33 40.34 -31.33
CA SER A 319 28.21 39.46 -31.70
C SER A 319 26.87 39.96 -31.14
N GLU A 320 25.78 39.60 -31.82
CA GLU A 320 24.43 39.83 -31.33
C GLU A 320 24.06 38.78 -30.26
N HIS A 321 23.32 39.20 -29.23
CA HIS A 321 22.79 38.29 -28.24
C HIS A 321 21.43 38.75 -27.74
N THR A 322 20.61 37.81 -27.30
CA THR A 322 19.29 38.09 -26.74
C THR A 322 19.11 37.22 -25.51
N MET A 323 18.71 37.85 -24.40
CA MET A 323 18.36 37.18 -23.16
C MET A 323 16.87 37.34 -22.90
N SER A 324 16.20 36.20 -22.78
CA SER A 324 14.77 36.11 -22.51
C SER A 324 14.50 35.03 -21.47
N CYS A 325 13.48 35.25 -20.67
CA CYS A 325 12.94 34.30 -19.71
C CYS A 325 11.41 34.39 -19.79
N VAL A 326 10.73 33.27 -19.61
CA VAL A 326 9.29 33.17 -19.71
C VAL A 326 8.76 32.47 -18.46
N ALA A 327 7.76 33.07 -17.83
CA ALA A 327 7.08 32.50 -16.69
C ALA A 327 5.58 32.40 -16.97
N ASN A 328 4.99 31.28 -16.57
CA ASN A 328 3.56 31.07 -16.54
C ASN A 328 3.00 31.61 -15.23
N GLY A 329 1.73 32.00 -15.21
CA GLY A 329 1.05 32.49 -14.02
C GLY A 329 -0.25 33.16 -14.40
N LYS A 330 -1.19 33.25 -13.45
CA LYS A 330 -2.48 33.91 -13.66
C LYS A 330 -2.79 34.80 -12.45
N PRO A 331 -2.80 36.12 -12.61
CA PRO A 331 -2.52 36.88 -13.83
C PRO A 331 -1.09 36.70 -14.34
N GLY A 332 -0.91 36.95 -15.64
CA GLY A 332 0.38 36.79 -16.31
C GLY A 332 1.48 37.57 -15.60
N PRO A 333 2.63 36.95 -15.29
CA PRO A 333 3.69 37.59 -14.54
C PRO A 333 4.44 38.62 -15.37
N TYR A 334 4.82 39.71 -14.72
CA TYR A 334 5.59 40.79 -15.29
C TYR A 334 7.10 40.53 -15.14
N ILE A 335 7.86 40.69 -16.23
CA ILE A 335 9.30 40.37 -16.30
C ILE A 335 10.17 41.62 -16.14
N ARG A 336 11.13 41.56 -15.22
CA ARG A 336 12.18 42.57 -15.00
C ARG A 336 13.55 41.95 -14.79
N TRP A 337 14.61 42.73 -15.03
CA TRP A 337 15.99 42.27 -15.00
C TRP A 337 16.85 43.05 -14.03
N LEU A 338 17.77 42.34 -13.38
CA LEU A 338 18.90 42.91 -12.67
C LEU A 338 20.20 42.57 -13.40
N LYS A 339 21.17 43.48 -13.38
CA LYS A 339 22.57 43.23 -13.69
C LYS A 339 23.39 43.57 -12.44
N ASP A 340 24.14 42.59 -11.95
CA ASP A 340 24.98 42.70 -10.75
C ASP A 340 24.23 43.25 -9.52
N GLY A 341 22.97 42.84 -9.36
CA GLY A 341 22.09 43.25 -8.26
C GLY A 341 21.41 44.61 -8.44
N TYR A 342 21.61 45.30 -9.57
CA TYR A 342 20.99 46.59 -9.89
C TYR A 342 19.97 46.45 -11.01
N SER A 343 18.91 47.27 -10.98
CA SER A 343 17.88 47.28 -12.04
C SER A 343 18.50 47.58 -13.41
N TYR A 344 18.23 46.72 -14.40
CA TYR A 344 18.80 46.82 -15.74
C TYR A 344 17.75 47.02 -16.84
N GLY A 345 16.63 46.27 -16.81
CA GLY A 345 15.66 46.32 -17.89
C GLY A 345 14.36 45.56 -17.62
N LYS A 346 13.48 45.49 -18.63
CA LYS A 346 12.15 44.87 -18.58
C LYS A 346 11.92 44.05 -19.86
N GLY A 347 11.15 42.97 -19.79
CA GLY A 347 10.83 42.15 -20.97
C GLY A 347 12.03 41.36 -21.52
N GLU A 348 12.26 41.41 -22.84
CA GLU A 348 13.39 40.74 -23.51
C GLU A 348 14.58 41.70 -23.67
N LEU A 349 15.80 41.26 -23.31
CA LEU A 349 17.02 42.06 -23.46
C LEU A 349 17.71 41.72 -24.78
N LYS A 350 17.89 42.70 -25.67
CA LYS A 350 18.56 42.53 -26.98
C LYS A 350 19.86 43.35 -27.04
N PHE A 351 20.94 42.68 -27.39
CA PHE A 351 22.27 43.25 -27.63
C PHE A 351 22.55 43.15 -29.14
N SER A 352 22.62 44.27 -29.83
CA SER A 352 22.96 44.32 -31.27
C SER A 352 24.46 44.17 -31.54
N SER A 353 25.29 44.41 -30.54
CA SER A 353 26.75 44.23 -30.63
C SER A 353 27.33 44.23 -29.22
N LEU A 354 27.76 43.06 -28.74
CA LEU A 354 28.28 42.89 -27.40
C LEU A 354 29.63 43.59 -27.19
N THR A 355 29.80 44.21 -26.02
CA THR A 355 31.04 44.81 -25.53
C THR A 355 31.50 44.12 -24.25
N PHE A 356 32.74 44.37 -23.81
CA PHE A 356 33.21 43.81 -22.53
C PHE A 356 32.40 44.31 -21.32
N GLU A 357 31.82 45.51 -21.41
CA GLU A 357 30.99 46.08 -20.34
C GLU A 357 29.67 45.32 -20.17
N ASP A 358 29.20 44.59 -21.18
CA ASP A 358 28.01 43.74 -21.09
C ASP A 358 28.24 42.47 -20.26
N SER A 359 29.49 42.16 -19.91
CA SER A 359 29.78 41.04 -19.03
C SER A 359 29.24 41.30 -17.61
N GLY A 360 28.73 40.26 -16.96
CA GLY A 360 28.25 40.33 -15.57
C GLY A 360 27.20 39.27 -15.23
N MET A 361 26.68 39.34 -14.00
CA MET A 361 25.62 38.44 -13.54
C MET A 361 24.25 39.07 -13.79
N TYR A 362 23.43 38.42 -14.61
CA TYR A 362 22.06 38.83 -14.89
C TYR A 362 21.07 38.01 -14.08
N GLN A 363 20.03 38.66 -13.56
CA GLN A 363 18.89 37.99 -12.93
C GLN A 363 17.59 38.39 -13.62
N CYS A 364 16.88 37.39 -14.14
CA CYS A 364 15.51 37.56 -14.56
C CYS A 364 14.55 37.33 -13.38
N ILE A 365 13.57 38.21 -13.24
CA ILE A 365 12.58 38.18 -12.17
C ILE A 365 11.20 38.22 -12.79
N ALA A 366 10.36 37.25 -12.45
CA ALA A 366 8.96 37.20 -12.84
C ALA A 366 8.07 37.39 -11.62
N GLU A 367 7.14 38.33 -11.71
CA GLU A 367 6.36 38.81 -10.57
C GLU A 367 4.88 38.99 -10.95
N ASN A 368 3.99 38.41 -10.15
CA ASN A 368 2.59 38.79 -10.10
C ASN A 368 2.20 39.02 -8.63
N TYR A 369 0.95 39.39 -8.37
CA TYR A 369 0.54 39.72 -7.02
C TYR A 369 0.52 38.52 -6.05
N TRP A 370 0.63 37.28 -6.55
CA TRP A 370 0.71 36.06 -5.76
C TRP A 370 2.14 35.59 -5.47
N GLY A 371 3.15 36.10 -6.18
CA GLY A 371 4.51 35.64 -5.95
C GLY A 371 5.56 36.23 -6.88
N ILE A 372 6.82 35.94 -6.52
CA ILE A 372 8.00 36.41 -7.24
C ILE A 372 9.00 35.24 -7.36
N ILE A 373 9.51 35.01 -8.57
CA ILE A 373 10.53 33.99 -8.87
C ILE A 373 11.74 34.61 -9.55
N TYR A 374 12.91 33.99 -9.35
CA TYR A 374 14.21 34.50 -9.81
C TYR A 374 14.95 33.41 -10.61
N ALA A 375 15.66 33.82 -11.65
CA ALA A 375 16.62 33.00 -12.38
C ALA A 375 17.88 33.83 -12.61
N SER A 376 19.07 33.23 -12.50
CA SER A 376 20.34 33.96 -12.56
C SER A 376 21.30 33.29 -13.54
N ALA A 377 22.03 34.07 -14.34
CA ALA A 377 23.03 33.59 -15.27
C ALA A 377 24.18 34.58 -15.49
N GLU A 378 25.38 34.06 -15.78
CA GLU A 378 26.53 34.85 -16.22
C GLU A 378 26.48 35.08 -17.74
N LEU A 379 26.66 36.33 -18.17
CA LEU A 379 27.03 36.65 -19.56
C LEU A 379 28.52 37.01 -19.58
N ARG A 380 29.30 36.26 -20.36
CA ARG A 380 30.75 36.47 -20.49
C ARG A 380 31.12 36.81 -21.93
N VAL A 381 31.62 38.03 -22.15
CA VAL A 381 32.08 38.48 -23.48
C VAL A 381 33.58 38.26 -23.62
N ILE A 382 34.02 37.56 -24.66
CA ILE A 382 35.42 37.17 -24.87
C ILE A 382 36.00 37.61 -26.22
N ALA A 383 37.34 37.74 -26.27
CA ALA A 383 38.11 37.90 -27.50
C ALA A 383 39.49 37.23 -27.36
N CYS A 384 39.89 36.38 -28.32
CA CYS A 384 41.19 35.71 -28.38
C CYS A 384 41.57 35.32 -29.83
N ALA A 385 42.87 35.34 -30.12
CA ALA A 385 43.42 34.84 -31.40
C ALA A 385 43.21 33.32 -31.53
N PRO A 386 43.13 32.77 -32.75
CA PRO A 386 42.96 31.34 -32.96
C PRO A 386 44.15 30.59 -32.40
N THR A 387 43.90 29.52 -31.64
CA THR A 387 44.93 28.61 -31.14
C THR A 387 44.47 27.15 -31.23
N PHE A 388 45.41 26.27 -31.58
CA PHE A 388 45.24 24.83 -31.67
C PHE A 388 45.90 24.08 -30.50
N GLU A 389 46.33 24.77 -29.44
CA GLU A 389 46.99 24.14 -28.28
C GLU A 389 46.12 23.07 -27.61
N LEU A 390 44.81 23.33 -27.48
CA LEU A 390 43.88 22.40 -26.84
C LEU A 390 43.30 21.39 -27.84
N ASN A 391 43.02 21.82 -29.08
CA ASN A 391 42.33 21.02 -30.09
C ASN A 391 43.13 20.97 -31.40
N PRO A 392 44.35 20.40 -31.43
CA PRO A 392 45.10 20.26 -32.66
C PRO A 392 44.38 19.30 -33.62
N VAL A 393 44.51 19.53 -34.92
CA VAL A 393 44.10 18.56 -35.95
C VAL A 393 44.84 17.24 -35.66
N LYS A 394 44.11 16.12 -35.66
CA LYS A 394 44.71 14.81 -35.40
C LYS A 394 45.84 14.55 -36.40
N LYS A 395 47.03 14.24 -35.88
CA LYS A 395 48.24 14.05 -36.69
C LYS A 395 48.08 12.93 -37.73
N TYR A 396 47.38 11.86 -37.37
CA TYR A 396 47.08 10.72 -38.22
C TYR A 396 45.57 10.46 -38.23
N LEU A 397 44.99 10.41 -39.42
CA LEU A 397 43.56 10.25 -39.68
C LEU A 397 43.40 9.05 -40.63
N LEU A 398 42.42 8.22 -40.33
CA LEU A 398 42.05 7.06 -41.15
C LEU A 398 40.68 7.33 -41.77
N GLY A 399 40.46 6.84 -42.99
CA GLY A 399 39.17 6.88 -43.67
C GLY A 399 38.91 5.59 -44.43
N ALA A 400 37.65 5.18 -44.53
CA ALA A 400 37.29 4.01 -45.33
C ALA A 400 37.22 4.35 -46.82
N ASN A 401 37.64 3.42 -47.68
CA ASN A 401 37.46 3.54 -49.12
C ASN A 401 35.97 3.60 -49.48
N ASN A 402 35.58 4.53 -50.36
CA ASN A 402 34.20 4.93 -50.66
C ASN A 402 33.41 5.47 -49.46
N GLY A 403 34.05 5.70 -48.31
CA GLY A 403 33.43 6.23 -47.10
C GLY A 403 33.38 7.76 -47.06
N ARG A 404 32.75 8.28 -46.00
CA ARG A 404 32.74 9.72 -45.66
C ARG A 404 33.83 10.01 -44.64
N VAL A 405 34.72 10.96 -44.95
CA VAL A 405 35.82 11.38 -44.06
C VAL A 405 35.56 12.80 -43.57
N VAL A 406 35.71 13.03 -42.27
CA VAL A 406 35.64 14.37 -41.66
C VAL A 406 36.93 14.64 -40.90
N ILE A 407 37.65 15.69 -41.32
CA ILE A 407 38.84 16.18 -40.63
C ILE A 407 38.43 17.34 -39.74
N GLU A 408 38.40 17.11 -38.43
CA GLU A 408 38.00 18.13 -37.46
C GLU A 408 39.00 19.28 -37.39
N CYS A 409 38.51 20.52 -37.47
CA CYS A 409 39.29 21.72 -37.21
C CYS A 409 38.47 22.69 -36.35
N LYS A 410 38.72 22.65 -35.04
CA LYS A 410 37.96 23.39 -34.02
C LYS A 410 38.91 24.20 -33.12
N PRO A 411 39.61 25.22 -33.65
CA PRO A 411 40.51 26.05 -32.85
C PRO A 411 39.74 26.84 -31.80
N ARG A 412 40.39 27.13 -30.67
CA ARG A 412 39.88 28.11 -29.72
C ARG A 412 40.12 29.50 -30.28
N ALA A 413 39.06 30.23 -30.58
CA ALA A 413 39.12 31.55 -31.18
C ALA A 413 37.85 32.36 -30.83
N ALA A 414 38.00 33.68 -30.66
CA ALA A 414 36.88 34.61 -30.53
C ALA A 414 37.31 36.00 -31.02
N PRO A 415 36.63 36.64 -31.98
CA PRO A 415 35.49 36.17 -32.74
C PRO A 415 35.79 34.95 -33.61
N ARG A 416 34.73 34.27 -34.08
CA ARG A 416 34.81 33.17 -35.03
C ARG A 416 35.79 33.47 -36.19
N PRO A 417 36.76 32.58 -36.46
CA PRO A 417 37.73 32.78 -37.52
C PRO A 417 37.18 32.39 -38.90
N ARG A 418 37.81 32.91 -39.94
CA ARG A 418 37.73 32.39 -41.31
C ARG A 418 38.65 31.19 -41.44
N PHE A 419 38.14 30.12 -42.06
CA PHE A 419 38.86 28.87 -42.27
C PHE A 419 39.37 28.74 -43.71
N THR A 420 40.53 28.12 -43.86
CA THR A 420 41.10 27.76 -45.16
C THR A 420 41.81 26.42 -45.01
N TRP A 421 41.53 25.48 -45.92
CA TRP A 421 42.16 24.17 -45.93
C TRP A 421 43.12 24.03 -47.10
N THR A 422 44.23 23.33 -46.87
CA THR A 422 45.18 22.97 -47.93
C THR A 422 45.51 21.49 -47.91
N LYS A 423 45.63 20.85 -49.09
CA LYS A 423 46.23 19.52 -49.26
C LYS A 423 47.64 19.69 -49.81
N GLY A 424 48.67 19.43 -48.99
CA GLY A 424 50.05 19.76 -49.34
C GLY A 424 50.24 21.27 -49.55
N LYS A 425 50.32 21.72 -50.80
CA LYS A 425 50.40 23.15 -51.17
C LYS A 425 49.14 23.70 -51.86
N GLU A 426 48.18 22.84 -52.19
CA GLU A 426 46.98 23.21 -52.92
C GLU A 426 45.87 23.68 -51.96
N VAL A 427 45.24 24.82 -52.25
CA VAL A 427 44.09 25.33 -51.47
C VAL A 427 42.82 24.62 -51.90
N LEU A 428 42.06 24.11 -50.94
CA LEU A 428 40.82 23.39 -51.19
C LEU A 428 39.62 24.35 -51.17
N PHE A 429 38.67 24.12 -52.08
CA PHE A 429 37.43 24.87 -52.18
C PHE A 429 36.23 23.92 -52.13
N ASN A 430 35.09 24.45 -51.67
CA ASN A 430 33.85 23.69 -51.62
C ASN A 430 33.40 23.25 -53.02
N ASN A 431 33.04 21.98 -53.18
CA ASN A 431 32.48 21.38 -54.38
C ASN A 431 31.50 20.26 -54.01
N SER A 432 31.08 19.42 -54.97
CA SER A 432 30.11 18.34 -54.73
C SER A 432 30.61 17.21 -53.82
N ARG A 433 31.92 17.15 -53.56
CA ARG A 433 32.59 16.09 -52.79
C ARG A 433 33.30 16.61 -51.55
N ILE A 434 33.88 17.81 -51.61
CA ILE A 434 34.65 18.44 -50.53
C ILE A 434 33.89 19.67 -50.03
N SER A 435 33.72 19.79 -48.72
CA SER A 435 32.99 20.88 -48.07
C SER A 435 33.69 21.31 -46.77
N ILE A 436 33.91 22.61 -46.60
CA ILE A 436 34.36 23.21 -45.33
C ILE A 436 33.12 23.56 -44.52
N MET A 437 32.97 22.92 -43.37
CA MET A 437 31.83 23.04 -42.47
C MET A 437 31.84 24.35 -41.67
N PHE A 438 30.71 24.66 -41.02
CA PHE A 438 30.57 25.87 -40.22
C PHE A 438 31.53 25.90 -39.02
N ASP A 439 31.90 24.78 -38.43
CA ASP A 439 32.88 24.76 -37.33
C ASP A 439 34.34 24.88 -37.80
N GLY A 440 34.57 24.85 -39.12
CA GLY A 440 35.89 24.87 -39.75
C GLY A 440 36.41 23.51 -40.20
N SER A 441 35.73 22.41 -39.87
CA SER A 441 36.14 21.06 -40.24
C SER A 441 35.96 20.79 -41.75
N LEU A 442 36.79 19.90 -42.32
CA LEU A 442 36.74 19.52 -43.73
C LEU A 442 36.01 18.19 -43.89
N GLU A 443 34.99 18.13 -44.72
CA GLU A 443 34.30 16.91 -45.10
C GLU A 443 34.68 16.49 -46.53
N ILE A 444 34.90 15.20 -46.72
CA ILE A 444 35.19 14.55 -48.00
C ILE A 444 34.24 13.36 -48.15
N LEU A 445 33.38 13.40 -49.16
CA LEU A 445 32.47 12.31 -49.52
C LEU A 445 33.15 11.33 -50.50
N ASN A 446 32.77 10.05 -50.45
CA ASN A 446 33.29 8.99 -51.33
C ASN A 446 34.82 9.02 -51.42
N ALA A 447 35.50 8.92 -50.28
CA ALA A 447 36.95 9.00 -50.19
C ALA A 447 37.62 7.85 -50.93
N THR A 448 38.71 8.13 -51.62
CA THR A 448 39.49 7.15 -52.40
C THR A 448 40.95 7.24 -52.00
N ARG A 449 41.79 6.26 -52.37
CA ARG A 449 43.24 6.33 -52.11
C ARG A 449 43.94 7.58 -52.69
N ASN A 450 43.34 8.25 -53.69
CA ASN A 450 43.86 9.53 -54.19
C ASN A 450 43.70 10.70 -53.20
N ASP A 451 42.84 10.55 -52.20
CA ASP A 451 42.61 11.53 -51.16
C ASP A 451 43.66 11.49 -50.05
N GLU A 452 44.50 10.46 -50.03
CA GLU A 452 45.62 10.39 -49.08
C GLU A 452 46.57 11.58 -49.21
N GLY A 453 47.08 12.04 -48.07
CA GLY A 453 48.02 13.15 -48.02
C GLY A 453 47.91 14.00 -46.75
N VAL A 454 48.66 15.10 -46.75
CA VAL A 454 48.77 16.01 -45.61
C VAL A 454 47.78 17.17 -45.77
N TYR A 455 46.90 17.35 -44.79
CA TYR A 455 45.88 18.39 -44.75
C TYR A 455 46.19 19.40 -43.63
N THR A 456 46.15 20.69 -43.97
CA THR A 456 46.40 21.78 -43.02
C THR A 456 45.18 22.68 -42.94
N CYS A 457 44.67 22.89 -41.73
CA CYS A 457 43.66 23.90 -41.43
C CYS A 457 44.33 25.20 -41.01
N LEU A 458 43.97 26.31 -41.64
CA LEU A 458 44.35 27.67 -41.27
C LEU A 458 43.11 28.40 -40.75
N ALA A 459 43.21 28.97 -39.55
CA ALA A 459 42.16 29.77 -38.93
C ALA A 459 42.67 31.20 -38.69
N GLU A 460 41.89 32.20 -39.10
CA GLU A 460 42.23 33.62 -39.03
C GLU A 460 41.05 34.45 -38.49
N ASN A 461 41.26 35.25 -37.45
CA ASN A 461 40.34 36.31 -37.04
C ASN A 461 41.09 37.65 -36.89
N ASP A 462 40.40 38.70 -36.46
CA ASP A 462 40.95 40.05 -36.21
C ASP A 462 42.05 40.09 -35.13
N ARG A 463 42.18 39.04 -34.32
CA ARG A 463 43.18 38.91 -33.26
C ARG A 463 44.43 38.13 -33.67
N GLY A 464 44.38 37.37 -34.76
CA GLY A 464 45.55 36.65 -35.27
C GLY A 464 45.23 35.45 -36.14
N LYS A 465 46.26 34.62 -36.39
CA LYS A 465 46.16 33.39 -37.19
C LYS A 465 46.87 32.23 -36.51
N ALA A 466 46.34 31.02 -36.70
CA ALA A 466 47.03 29.78 -36.37
C ALA A 466 46.70 28.70 -37.39
N ASN A 467 47.53 27.66 -37.44
CA ASN A 467 47.30 26.50 -38.28
C ASN A 467 47.55 25.20 -37.52
N SER A 468 47.00 24.11 -38.03
CA SER A 468 47.24 22.76 -37.54
C SER A 468 47.12 21.75 -38.67
N THR A 469 47.90 20.67 -38.60
CA THR A 469 48.14 19.76 -39.73
C THR A 469 47.91 18.31 -39.32
N GLY A 470 47.30 17.52 -40.21
CA GLY A 470 47.09 16.08 -40.07
C GLY A 470 47.34 15.33 -41.38
N THR A 471 47.54 14.02 -41.31
CA THR A 471 47.74 13.15 -42.49
C THR A 471 46.59 12.17 -42.60
N LEU A 472 45.96 12.09 -43.77
CA LEU A 472 44.88 11.16 -44.08
C LEU A 472 45.41 9.94 -44.84
N THR A 473 45.03 8.75 -44.38
CA THR A 473 45.28 7.44 -45.03
C THR A 473 43.96 6.69 -45.21
N ILE A 474 43.80 5.96 -46.31
CA ILE A 474 42.54 5.28 -46.66
C ILE A 474 42.69 3.76 -46.57
N THR A 475 41.82 3.12 -45.79
CA THR A 475 41.80 1.67 -45.52
C THR A 475 40.64 0.99 -46.26
N GLU A 476 40.64 -0.35 -46.27
CA GLU A 476 39.51 -1.12 -46.82
C GLU A 476 38.23 -0.90 -46.00
N ALA A 477 37.07 -0.98 -46.67
CA ALA A 477 35.76 -0.74 -46.07
C ALA A 477 35.17 -2.00 -45.44
N THR A 478 34.45 -1.84 -44.34
CA THR A 478 33.80 -2.93 -43.61
C THR A 478 32.57 -3.45 -44.36
N GLN A 479 32.40 -4.77 -44.44
CA GLN A 479 31.26 -5.43 -45.08
C GLN A 479 30.73 -6.58 -44.23
N ILE A 480 29.41 -6.71 -44.10
CA ILE A 480 28.80 -7.87 -43.42
C ILE A 480 28.87 -9.09 -44.34
N THR A 481 29.50 -10.15 -43.85
CA THR A 481 29.68 -11.43 -44.57
C THR A 481 28.61 -12.44 -44.20
N VAL A 482 28.10 -12.40 -42.97
CA VAL A 482 26.97 -13.22 -42.49
C VAL A 482 25.98 -12.32 -41.77
N ALA A 483 24.73 -12.29 -42.23
CA ALA A 483 23.65 -11.51 -41.65
C ALA A 483 22.74 -12.40 -40.77
N PRO A 484 22.03 -11.83 -39.78
CA PRO A 484 21.05 -12.57 -39.02
C PRO A 484 19.81 -12.90 -39.86
N GLU A 485 19.10 -13.97 -39.47
CA GLU A 485 17.88 -14.45 -40.12
C GLU A 485 16.66 -14.39 -39.20
N ASP A 486 15.49 -14.18 -39.78
CA ASP A 486 14.21 -14.13 -39.05
C ASP A 486 13.96 -15.44 -38.31
N THR A 487 13.61 -15.35 -37.03
CA THR A 487 13.50 -16.53 -36.15
C THR A 487 12.23 -16.46 -35.30
N GLN A 488 11.64 -17.62 -34.99
CA GLN A 488 10.50 -17.75 -34.08
C GLN A 488 10.86 -18.68 -32.92
N VAL A 489 10.54 -18.28 -31.68
CA VAL A 489 10.97 -18.95 -30.45
C VAL A 489 9.89 -18.90 -29.36
N MET A 490 9.94 -19.82 -28.38
CA MET A 490 9.02 -19.77 -27.23
C MET A 490 9.58 -18.95 -26.06
N VAL A 491 8.67 -18.41 -25.23
CA VAL A 491 9.04 -17.81 -23.94
C VAL A 491 9.81 -18.83 -23.10
N GLY A 492 10.98 -18.44 -22.59
CA GLY A 492 11.86 -19.28 -21.79
C GLY A 492 13.02 -19.93 -22.56
N GLU A 493 12.92 -20.03 -23.88
CA GLU A 493 13.97 -20.64 -24.71
C GLU A 493 15.15 -19.68 -24.94
N GLU A 494 16.19 -20.21 -25.59
CA GLU A 494 17.41 -19.49 -25.97
C GLU A 494 17.49 -19.37 -27.50
N VAL A 495 17.85 -18.19 -28.01
CA VAL A 495 18.00 -17.94 -29.46
C VAL A 495 19.34 -17.27 -29.77
N HIS A 496 19.89 -17.60 -30.94
CA HIS A 496 21.20 -17.15 -31.42
C HIS A 496 21.04 -16.46 -32.78
N LEU A 497 21.41 -15.18 -32.85
CA LEU A 497 21.37 -14.38 -34.08
C LEU A 497 22.80 -14.13 -34.58
N GLN A 498 23.11 -14.73 -35.73
CA GLN A 498 24.45 -14.70 -36.35
C GLN A 498 24.77 -13.32 -36.92
N CYS A 499 26.03 -12.88 -36.78
CA CYS A 499 26.55 -11.71 -37.47
C CYS A 499 28.07 -11.76 -37.61
N GLN A 500 28.57 -11.63 -38.84
CA GLN A 500 30.01 -11.62 -39.15
C GLN A 500 30.33 -10.54 -40.18
N ALA A 501 31.55 -9.99 -40.14
CA ALA A 501 31.98 -8.93 -41.04
C ALA A 501 33.45 -9.05 -41.46
N SER A 502 33.76 -8.66 -42.70
CA SER A 502 35.12 -8.45 -43.21
C SER A 502 35.53 -6.98 -43.09
N PHE A 503 36.77 -6.71 -42.68
CA PHE A 503 37.31 -5.38 -42.43
C PHE A 503 38.83 -5.34 -42.67
N ASP A 504 39.43 -4.15 -42.63
CA ASP A 504 40.88 -3.98 -42.72
C ASP A 504 41.59 -4.56 -41.46
N PRO A 505 42.50 -5.53 -41.58
CA PRO A 505 43.13 -6.20 -40.43
C PRO A 505 43.96 -5.29 -39.50
N SER A 506 44.28 -4.07 -39.94
CA SER A 506 44.98 -3.09 -39.10
C SER A 506 44.07 -2.32 -38.14
N LEU A 507 42.75 -2.54 -38.23
CA LEU A 507 41.73 -1.85 -37.45
C LEU A 507 41.06 -2.79 -36.44
N ASP A 508 40.57 -2.24 -35.34
CA ASP A 508 39.70 -2.96 -34.42
C ASP A 508 38.24 -2.86 -34.88
N ILE A 509 37.53 -3.99 -34.85
CA ILE A 509 36.10 -4.07 -35.14
C ILE A 509 35.30 -4.28 -33.85
N THR A 510 34.12 -3.68 -33.80
CA THR A 510 33.17 -3.81 -32.70
C THR A 510 31.78 -4.11 -33.26
N PHE A 511 31.09 -5.07 -32.67
CA PHE A 511 29.70 -5.36 -33.02
C PHE A 511 28.77 -4.67 -32.02
N ILE A 512 27.69 -4.09 -32.50
CA ILE A 512 26.65 -3.45 -31.68
C ILE A 512 25.32 -4.06 -32.11
N TRP A 513 24.51 -4.48 -31.14
CA TRP A 513 23.17 -4.96 -31.40
C TRP A 513 22.15 -3.96 -30.89
N SER A 514 21.06 -3.82 -31.64
CA SER A 514 19.90 -3.03 -31.23
C SER A 514 18.61 -3.80 -31.46
N LEU A 515 17.62 -3.58 -30.59
CA LEU A 515 16.24 -4.06 -30.70
C LEU A 515 15.36 -2.83 -30.95
N ASP A 516 14.64 -2.78 -32.07
CA ASP A 516 13.74 -1.68 -32.44
C ASP A 516 14.40 -0.30 -32.23
N PHE A 517 15.63 -0.15 -32.74
CA PHE A 517 16.48 1.05 -32.64
C PHE A 517 17.11 1.33 -31.26
N ARG A 518 16.77 0.59 -30.21
CA ARG A 518 17.43 0.69 -28.90
C ARG A 518 18.68 -0.20 -28.86
N VAL A 519 19.84 0.41 -28.63
CA VAL A 519 21.09 -0.33 -28.42
C VAL A 519 20.98 -1.19 -27.17
N ILE A 520 21.36 -2.47 -27.31
CA ILE A 520 21.41 -3.44 -26.23
C ILE A 520 22.68 -3.21 -25.42
N ASP A 521 22.52 -2.89 -24.13
CA ASP A 521 23.64 -2.78 -23.22
C ASP A 521 23.92 -4.14 -22.58
N PHE A 522 24.92 -4.86 -23.10
CA PHE A 522 25.30 -6.18 -22.60
C PHE A 522 25.78 -6.18 -21.14
N TYR A 523 26.21 -5.04 -20.57
CA TYR A 523 26.64 -4.97 -19.17
C TYR A 523 25.45 -4.80 -18.22
N LEU A 524 24.44 -4.04 -18.62
CA LEU A 524 23.23 -3.84 -17.81
C LEU A 524 22.22 -4.96 -18.01
N GLU A 525 22.18 -5.55 -19.21
CA GLU A 525 21.17 -6.50 -19.64
C GLU A 525 21.73 -7.93 -19.81
N TRP A 526 22.89 -8.21 -19.19
CA TRP A 526 23.60 -9.50 -19.23
C TRP A 526 22.74 -10.72 -18.84
N LYS A 527 21.65 -10.51 -18.11
CA LYS A 527 20.70 -11.57 -17.73
C LYS A 527 19.87 -12.09 -18.91
N HIS A 528 19.74 -11.30 -19.97
CA HIS A 528 18.91 -11.59 -21.14
C HIS A 528 19.72 -11.64 -22.43
N TYR A 529 20.82 -10.89 -22.51
CA TYR A 529 21.64 -10.79 -23.72
C TYR A 529 23.10 -11.12 -23.43
N GLU A 530 23.68 -11.96 -24.27
CA GLU A 530 25.10 -12.32 -24.26
C GLU A 530 25.66 -12.16 -25.68
N ARG A 531 26.90 -11.70 -25.80
CA ARG A 531 27.59 -11.62 -27.08
C ARG A 531 28.55 -12.79 -27.20
N ILE A 532 28.43 -13.58 -28.25
CA ILE A 532 29.32 -14.70 -28.53
C ILE A 532 30.30 -14.31 -29.64
N MET A 533 31.59 -14.55 -29.41
CA MET A 533 32.62 -14.45 -30.44
C MET A 533 33.01 -15.87 -30.87
N VAL A 534 32.30 -16.42 -31.86
CA VAL A 534 32.56 -17.74 -32.43
C VAL A 534 33.50 -17.61 -33.64
N GLY A 535 34.73 -18.12 -33.53
CA GLY A 535 35.66 -18.22 -34.66
C GLY A 535 36.73 -17.13 -34.79
N GLY A 536 36.70 -16.07 -33.96
CA GLY A 536 37.68 -14.99 -34.02
C GLY A 536 37.08 -13.61 -33.69
N ILE A 537 37.83 -12.54 -34.02
CA ILE A 537 37.45 -11.12 -33.81
C ILE A 537 36.43 -10.65 -34.88
N ASP A 538 36.18 -11.44 -35.92
CA ASP A 538 35.30 -11.16 -37.07
C ASP A 538 33.83 -11.57 -36.87
N SER A 539 33.48 -12.12 -35.70
CA SER A 539 32.13 -12.53 -35.34
C SER A 539 31.55 -11.72 -34.18
N GLY A 540 30.26 -11.42 -34.24
CA GLY A 540 29.52 -10.67 -33.23
C GLY A 540 28.14 -11.23 -33.00
N GLU A 541 28.02 -12.53 -32.79
CA GLU A 541 26.76 -13.23 -32.58
C GLU A 541 26.03 -12.76 -31.31
N LEU A 542 24.72 -12.58 -31.39
CA LEU A 542 23.85 -12.23 -30.26
C LEU A 542 23.12 -13.46 -29.76
N LYS A 543 23.31 -13.76 -28.48
CA LYS A 543 22.59 -14.78 -27.75
C LYS A 543 21.55 -14.14 -26.84
N ILE A 544 20.30 -14.59 -26.92
CA ILE A 544 19.20 -14.13 -26.08
C ILE A 544 18.78 -15.28 -25.17
N MET A 545 18.91 -15.10 -23.86
CA MET A 545 18.63 -16.10 -22.83
C MET A 545 17.25 -15.86 -22.19
N ASN A 546 16.52 -16.95 -21.93
CA ASN A 546 15.21 -16.92 -21.27
C ASN A 546 14.27 -15.91 -21.96
N VAL A 547 14.01 -16.13 -23.25
CA VAL A 547 13.26 -15.20 -24.10
C VAL A 547 11.92 -14.84 -23.48
N GLN A 548 11.49 -13.58 -23.60
CA GLN A 548 10.23 -13.06 -23.06
C GLN A 548 9.48 -12.37 -24.19
N LEU A 549 8.16 -12.17 -24.07
CA LEU A 549 7.37 -11.48 -25.09
C LEU A 549 7.90 -10.08 -25.43
N ARG A 550 8.50 -9.39 -24.44
CA ARG A 550 9.15 -8.07 -24.64
C ARG A 550 10.42 -8.09 -25.49
N HIS A 551 10.96 -9.27 -25.79
CA HIS A 551 12.12 -9.44 -26.67
C HIS A 551 11.68 -9.63 -28.12
N GLU A 552 10.38 -9.71 -28.42
CA GLU A 552 9.89 -9.63 -29.80
C GLU A 552 10.25 -8.26 -30.41
N GLY A 553 10.72 -8.28 -31.66
CA GLY A 553 11.03 -7.07 -32.41
C GLY A 553 12.13 -7.29 -33.43
N ARG A 554 12.58 -6.19 -34.05
CA ARG A 554 13.61 -6.20 -35.09
C ARG A 554 14.98 -6.00 -34.50
N TYR A 555 15.81 -7.03 -34.58
CA TYR A 555 17.20 -7.00 -34.15
C TYR A 555 18.10 -6.51 -35.29
N THR A 556 18.99 -5.56 -35.01
CA THR A 556 19.94 -5.03 -35.98
C THR A 556 21.36 -5.14 -35.45
N CYS A 557 22.19 -5.89 -36.17
CA CYS A 557 23.64 -5.96 -35.98
C CYS A 557 24.31 -4.79 -36.71
N THR A 558 25.24 -4.12 -36.03
CA THR A 558 26.08 -3.06 -36.57
C THR A 558 27.53 -3.43 -36.36
N ALA A 559 28.27 -3.68 -37.44
CA ALA A 559 29.71 -3.88 -37.42
C ALA A 559 30.40 -2.52 -37.62
N GLN A 560 31.19 -2.09 -36.64
CA GLN A 560 31.78 -0.75 -36.57
C GLN A 560 33.29 -0.82 -36.36
N THR A 561 34.03 -0.09 -37.18
CA THR A 561 35.46 0.18 -36.99
C THR A 561 35.67 1.65 -36.60
N VAL A 562 36.94 2.05 -36.44
CA VAL A 562 37.30 3.45 -36.23
C VAL A 562 37.05 4.36 -37.45
N VAL A 563 36.78 3.79 -38.64
CA VAL A 563 36.61 4.55 -39.90
C VAL A 563 35.20 4.48 -40.50
N ASP A 564 34.45 3.40 -40.26
CA ASP A 564 33.13 3.17 -40.86
C ASP A 564 32.23 2.23 -40.04
N ASN A 565 30.98 2.07 -40.49
CA ASN A 565 30.05 1.08 -39.96
C ASN A 565 29.11 0.53 -41.05
N VAL A 566 28.61 -0.69 -40.84
CA VAL A 566 27.66 -1.37 -41.72
C VAL A 566 26.65 -2.16 -40.88
N THR A 567 25.41 -2.30 -41.35
CA THR A 567 24.31 -2.92 -40.60
C THR A 567 23.55 -4.00 -41.36
N ALA A 568 22.97 -4.95 -40.62
CA ALA A 568 22.03 -5.97 -41.10
C ALA A 568 20.98 -6.27 -40.02
N SER A 569 19.77 -6.67 -40.40
CA SER A 569 18.65 -6.88 -39.47
C SER A 569 17.89 -8.18 -39.69
N ALA A 570 17.25 -8.68 -38.64
CA ALA A 570 16.28 -9.79 -38.65
C ALA A 570 15.18 -9.59 -37.61
N ASP A 571 14.00 -10.18 -37.85
CA ASP A 571 12.85 -10.13 -36.95
C ASP A 571 12.79 -11.36 -36.04
N LEU A 572 12.62 -11.15 -34.72
CA LEU A 572 12.37 -12.21 -33.75
C LEU A 572 10.89 -12.24 -33.36
N LYS A 573 10.23 -13.38 -33.52
CA LYS A 573 8.84 -13.62 -33.07
C LYS A 573 8.80 -14.51 -31.84
N VAL A 574 8.07 -14.11 -30.80
CA VAL A 574 7.99 -14.83 -29.51
C VAL A 574 6.58 -15.35 -29.26
N LYS A 575 6.45 -16.65 -28.97
CA LYS A 575 5.17 -17.29 -28.59
C LYS A 575 5.16 -17.75 -27.13
N GLY A 576 4.00 -17.75 -26.47
CA GLY A 576 3.88 -18.16 -25.06
C GLY A 576 2.56 -18.83 -24.69
N LEU A 577 2.45 -19.23 -23.42
CA LEU A 577 1.20 -19.68 -22.81
C LEU A 577 0.17 -18.53 -22.75
N PRO A 578 -1.15 -18.80 -22.72
CA PRO A 578 -2.16 -17.75 -22.67
C PRO A 578 -2.08 -16.91 -21.40
N ALA A 579 -2.46 -15.63 -21.50
CA ALA A 579 -2.60 -14.78 -20.34
C ALA A 579 -3.83 -15.18 -19.48
N PRO A 580 -3.81 -14.90 -18.16
CA PRO A 580 -4.94 -15.21 -17.30
C PRO A 580 -6.23 -14.50 -17.77
N PRO A 581 -7.36 -15.23 -17.87
CA PRO A 581 -8.66 -14.65 -18.16
C PRO A 581 -9.04 -13.55 -17.18
N GLY A 582 -9.68 -12.48 -17.68
CA GLY A 582 -10.00 -11.30 -16.87
C GLY A 582 -11.46 -11.22 -16.45
N GLY A 583 -11.76 -10.59 -15.31
CA GLY A 583 -13.12 -10.18 -14.97
C GLY A 583 -14.12 -11.32 -14.74
N VAL A 584 -13.67 -12.41 -14.11
CA VAL A 584 -14.54 -13.54 -13.74
C VAL A 584 -15.65 -13.05 -12.80
N ARG A 585 -16.90 -13.13 -13.26
CA ARG A 585 -18.07 -12.70 -12.48
C ARG A 585 -19.22 -13.69 -12.61
N VAL A 586 -20.07 -13.70 -11.60
CA VAL A 586 -21.28 -14.50 -11.53
C VAL A 586 -22.45 -13.69 -12.11
N GLU A 587 -23.18 -14.28 -13.06
CA GLU A 587 -24.34 -13.66 -13.71
C GLU A 587 -25.67 -14.20 -13.16
N GLU A 588 -25.76 -15.51 -12.93
CA GLU A 588 -26.95 -16.18 -12.41
C GLU A 588 -26.55 -17.19 -11.33
N ILE A 589 -27.35 -17.27 -10.26
CA ILE A 589 -27.15 -18.20 -9.15
C ILE A 589 -28.40 -19.06 -9.04
N ARG A 590 -28.23 -20.38 -8.98
CA ARG A 590 -29.29 -21.36 -8.67
C ARG A 590 -28.91 -22.13 -7.39
N ASP A 591 -29.71 -23.12 -7.03
CA ASP A 591 -29.46 -23.98 -5.88
C ASP A 591 -28.28 -24.95 -6.12
N THR A 592 -28.10 -25.43 -7.35
CA THR A 592 -27.09 -26.43 -7.71
C THR A 592 -26.17 -26.00 -8.86
N SER A 593 -26.36 -24.78 -9.39
CA SER A 593 -25.55 -24.27 -10.50
C SER A 593 -25.34 -22.77 -10.44
N VAL A 594 -24.29 -22.29 -11.11
CA VAL A 594 -23.94 -20.87 -11.22
C VAL A 594 -23.47 -20.56 -12.63
N LYS A 595 -24.00 -19.49 -13.24
CA LYS A 595 -23.55 -19.02 -14.55
C LYS A 595 -22.39 -18.03 -14.39
N LEU A 596 -21.23 -18.37 -14.94
CA LEU A 596 -20.02 -17.56 -14.93
C LEU A 596 -19.77 -16.90 -16.28
N VAL A 597 -19.21 -15.69 -16.25
CA VAL A 597 -18.78 -14.93 -17.43
C VAL A 597 -17.37 -14.36 -17.18
N TRP A 598 -16.51 -14.39 -18.20
CA TRP A 598 -15.13 -13.88 -18.14
C TRP A 598 -14.68 -13.28 -19.48
N ASN A 599 -13.52 -12.60 -19.47
CA ASN A 599 -12.85 -12.06 -20.65
C ASN A 599 -11.71 -12.98 -21.10
N ARG A 600 -11.51 -13.06 -22.41
CA ARG A 600 -10.69 -14.08 -23.11
C ARG A 600 -9.21 -14.16 -22.70
N GLY A 601 -8.60 -13.06 -22.23
CA GLY A 601 -7.14 -12.98 -22.04
C GLY A 601 -6.38 -12.85 -23.37
N ALA A 602 -5.09 -12.47 -23.33
CA ALA A 602 -4.22 -12.44 -24.51
C ALA A 602 -3.73 -13.85 -24.89
N ASP A 603 -3.60 -14.11 -26.18
CA ASP A 603 -3.22 -15.41 -26.74
C ASP A 603 -1.68 -15.61 -26.85
N HIS A 604 -0.91 -14.53 -26.71
CA HIS A 604 0.56 -14.53 -26.76
C HIS A 604 1.13 -15.26 -28.00
N GLY A 605 0.50 -15.03 -29.16
CA GLY A 605 0.99 -15.54 -30.45
C GLY A 605 0.64 -17.00 -30.74
N SER A 606 -0.16 -17.66 -29.90
CA SER A 606 -0.77 -18.97 -30.18
C SER A 606 -2.21 -19.06 -29.70
N LEU A 607 -3.08 -19.59 -30.57
CA LEU A 607 -4.52 -19.58 -30.37
C LEU A 607 -4.94 -20.32 -29.09
N ILE A 608 -5.78 -19.67 -28.28
CA ILE A 608 -6.44 -20.31 -27.13
C ILE A 608 -7.36 -21.41 -27.66
N LEU A 609 -7.15 -22.63 -27.18
CA LEU A 609 -7.89 -23.84 -27.55
C LEU A 609 -9.10 -24.09 -26.64
N GLY A 610 -9.03 -23.71 -25.36
CA GLY A 610 -10.09 -23.94 -24.39
C GLY A 610 -9.90 -23.25 -23.04
N TYR A 611 -10.89 -23.40 -22.17
CA TYR A 611 -10.89 -22.87 -20.80
C TYR A 611 -11.23 -23.96 -19.78
N THR A 612 -10.68 -23.83 -18.57
CA THR A 612 -11.04 -24.66 -17.42
C THR A 612 -11.42 -23.77 -16.24
N ILE A 613 -12.52 -24.11 -15.56
CA ILE A 613 -13.03 -23.40 -14.40
C ILE A 613 -12.70 -24.20 -13.14
N GLN A 614 -12.17 -23.53 -12.13
CA GLN A 614 -11.92 -24.09 -10.81
C GLN A 614 -12.84 -23.48 -9.77
N THR A 615 -13.22 -24.26 -8.76
CA THR A 615 -14.11 -23.89 -7.67
C THR A 615 -13.51 -24.23 -6.31
N ARG A 616 -13.92 -23.48 -5.28
CA ARG A 616 -13.58 -23.69 -3.87
C ARG A 616 -14.81 -23.39 -2.99
N ASP A 617 -15.13 -24.31 -2.07
CA ASP A 617 -16.27 -24.18 -1.14
C ASP A 617 -15.86 -23.71 0.27
N PHE A 618 -16.85 -23.40 1.12
CA PHE A 618 -16.66 -22.92 2.50
C PHE A 618 -15.91 -23.90 3.43
N TYR A 619 -16.00 -25.21 3.18
CA TYR A 619 -15.41 -26.23 4.06
C TYR A 619 -13.98 -26.60 3.67
N ALA A 620 -13.43 -25.99 2.62
CA ALA A 620 -12.00 -26.06 2.28
C ALA A 620 -11.15 -25.31 3.32
N LEU A 621 -10.43 -26.06 4.16
CA LEU A 621 -9.69 -25.52 5.31
C LEU A 621 -8.27 -25.01 4.95
N THR A 622 -7.84 -25.06 3.68
CA THR A 622 -6.52 -24.56 3.23
C THR A 622 -6.54 -23.81 1.88
N GLU A 623 -5.53 -22.96 1.62
CA GLU A 623 -5.36 -22.25 0.33
C GLU A 623 -5.08 -23.17 -0.88
N VAL A 624 -4.83 -24.48 -0.65
CA VAL A 624 -4.44 -25.47 -1.68
C VAL A 624 -5.66 -26.18 -2.31
N ASP A 625 -6.88 -25.91 -1.85
CA ASP A 625 -8.08 -26.68 -2.19
C ASP A 625 -8.90 -26.17 -3.40
N TRP A 626 -8.25 -25.70 -4.49
CA TRP A 626 -8.95 -25.43 -5.76
C TRP A 626 -9.17 -26.72 -6.54
N ARG A 627 -10.41 -26.98 -6.98
CA ARG A 627 -10.76 -28.18 -7.76
C ARG A 627 -11.41 -27.78 -9.07
N ASP A 628 -11.19 -28.57 -10.12
CA ASP A 628 -11.88 -28.36 -11.39
C ASP A 628 -13.38 -28.54 -11.19
N ALA A 629 -14.15 -27.57 -11.67
CA ALA A 629 -15.59 -27.54 -11.51
C ALA A 629 -16.25 -28.31 -12.65
N SER A 630 -17.34 -29.02 -12.36
CA SER A 630 -18.20 -29.56 -13.41
C SER A 630 -18.85 -28.41 -14.19
N THR A 631 -18.75 -28.42 -15.51
CA THR A 631 -19.36 -27.37 -16.36
C THR A 631 -20.38 -27.95 -17.35
N SER A 632 -21.33 -27.12 -17.75
CA SER A 632 -22.25 -27.34 -18.85
C SER A 632 -22.10 -26.18 -19.86
N PRO A 633 -21.53 -26.40 -21.05
CA PRO A 633 -21.01 -27.66 -21.58
C PRO A 633 -19.73 -28.14 -20.85
N THR A 634 -19.47 -29.45 -20.90
CA THR A 634 -18.34 -30.09 -20.19
C THR A 634 -16.97 -29.70 -20.72
N ALA A 635 -16.87 -29.33 -22.00
CA ALA A 635 -15.67 -28.80 -22.60
C ALA A 635 -15.94 -27.39 -23.11
N LEU A 636 -15.08 -26.45 -22.72
CA LEU A 636 -15.15 -25.05 -23.14
C LEU A 636 -14.13 -24.82 -24.23
N ASP A 637 -14.60 -24.40 -25.40
CA ASP A 637 -13.72 -24.07 -26.52
C ASP A 637 -13.01 -22.73 -26.31
N GLY A 638 -12.01 -22.46 -27.15
CA GLY A 638 -11.23 -21.23 -27.04
C GLY A 638 -12.01 -19.94 -27.27
N MET A 639 -13.25 -20.00 -27.77
CA MET A 639 -14.14 -18.84 -27.98
C MET A 639 -15.11 -18.63 -26.80
N SER A 640 -15.15 -19.58 -25.87
CA SER A 640 -16.06 -19.56 -24.73
C SER A 640 -15.71 -18.43 -23.75
N VAL A 641 -16.69 -17.58 -23.45
CA VAL A 641 -16.58 -16.47 -22.48
C VAL A 641 -17.61 -16.57 -21.36
N MET A 642 -18.40 -17.64 -21.37
CA MET A 642 -19.40 -17.95 -20.34
C MET A 642 -19.61 -19.46 -20.25
N ALA A 643 -19.95 -19.95 -19.07
CA ALA A 643 -20.36 -21.34 -18.83
C ALA A 643 -21.17 -21.47 -17.54
N ASP A 644 -22.01 -22.51 -17.47
CA ASP A 644 -22.67 -22.90 -16.24
C ASP A 644 -21.79 -23.88 -15.47
N VAL A 645 -21.46 -23.54 -14.22
CA VAL A 645 -20.87 -24.47 -13.25
C VAL A 645 -22.01 -25.23 -12.58
N VAL A 646 -21.95 -26.56 -12.57
CA VAL A 646 -23.00 -27.46 -12.10
C VAL A 646 -22.49 -28.36 -10.97
N ASP A 647 -23.37 -29.20 -10.41
CA ASP A 647 -23.07 -30.10 -9.27
C ASP A 647 -22.67 -29.39 -7.96
N LEU A 648 -23.17 -28.17 -7.75
CA LEU A 648 -22.93 -27.41 -6.52
C LEU A 648 -23.92 -27.81 -5.41
N TYR A 649 -23.52 -27.66 -4.14
CA TYR A 649 -24.41 -27.86 -3.00
C TYR A 649 -25.34 -26.65 -2.81
N PRO A 650 -26.65 -26.85 -2.57
CA PRO A 650 -27.56 -25.80 -2.15
C PRO A 650 -27.17 -25.16 -0.82
N TRP A 651 -27.43 -23.86 -0.69
CA TRP A 651 -27.16 -23.08 0.51
C TRP A 651 -25.68 -23.09 0.96
N MET A 652 -24.74 -23.23 0.02
CA MET A 652 -23.29 -23.30 0.24
C MET A 652 -22.56 -22.10 -0.38
N GLU A 653 -21.46 -21.66 0.23
CA GLU A 653 -20.63 -20.57 -0.31
C GLU A 653 -19.52 -21.10 -1.22
N TYR A 654 -19.31 -20.43 -2.36
CA TYR A 654 -18.32 -20.79 -3.38
C TYR A 654 -17.54 -19.58 -3.92
N GLU A 655 -16.31 -19.83 -4.37
CA GLU A 655 -15.49 -18.95 -5.22
C GLU A 655 -15.09 -19.69 -6.50
N PHE A 656 -14.84 -18.94 -7.59
CA PHE A 656 -14.47 -19.50 -8.89
C PHE A 656 -13.29 -18.77 -9.53
N ARG A 657 -12.46 -19.48 -10.28
CA ARG A 657 -11.40 -18.88 -11.13
C ARG A 657 -11.30 -19.63 -12.45
N VAL A 658 -10.77 -18.99 -13.49
CA VAL A 658 -10.70 -19.55 -14.85
C VAL A 658 -9.27 -19.47 -15.37
N TYR A 659 -8.77 -20.51 -16.03
CA TYR A 659 -7.51 -20.47 -16.80
C TYR A 659 -7.75 -20.93 -18.23
N ALA A 660 -6.85 -20.55 -19.14
CA ALA A 660 -6.94 -20.80 -20.57
C ALA A 660 -5.79 -21.70 -21.04
N THR A 661 -6.04 -22.52 -22.06
CA THR A 661 -5.08 -23.50 -22.58
C THR A 661 -4.83 -23.25 -24.07
N ASN A 662 -3.57 -23.28 -24.52
CA ASN A 662 -3.22 -23.29 -25.96
C ASN A 662 -2.37 -24.52 -26.31
N GLU A 663 -1.77 -24.55 -27.52
CA GLU A 663 -0.95 -25.69 -27.98
C GLU A 663 0.27 -25.98 -27.07
N PHE A 664 0.67 -25.03 -26.23
CA PHE A 664 1.81 -25.12 -25.32
C PHE A 664 1.41 -25.52 -23.89
N GLY A 665 0.11 -25.58 -23.57
CA GLY A 665 -0.41 -25.99 -22.28
C GLY A 665 -1.22 -24.92 -21.56
N ASP A 666 -1.32 -25.06 -20.24
CA ASP A 666 -2.21 -24.27 -19.39
C ASP A 666 -1.54 -22.96 -18.96
N GLY A 667 -2.23 -21.84 -19.19
CA GLY A 667 -1.86 -20.51 -18.71
C GLY A 667 -2.18 -20.31 -17.23
N GLU A 668 -1.82 -19.13 -16.71
CA GLU A 668 -2.12 -18.78 -15.32
C GLU A 668 -3.63 -18.62 -15.08
N ALA A 669 -4.08 -18.97 -13.86
CA ALA A 669 -5.46 -18.78 -13.48
C ALA A 669 -5.79 -17.32 -13.14
N SER A 670 -7.03 -16.93 -13.42
CA SER A 670 -7.56 -15.61 -13.08
C SER A 670 -7.52 -15.34 -11.57
N ILE A 671 -7.65 -14.06 -11.23
CA ILE A 671 -8.05 -13.68 -9.87
C ILE A 671 -9.41 -14.36 -9.56
N PRO A 672 -9.59 -14.93 -8.35
CA PRO A 672 -10.87 -15.52 -7.94
C PRO A 672 -12.05 -14.54 -8.00
N SER A 673 -13.23 -15.06 -8.28
CA SER A 673 -14.50 -14.33 -8.19
C SER A 673 -14.80 -13.91 -6.75
N MET A 674 -15.76 -13.00 -6.58
CA MET A 674 -16.34 -12.76 -5.26
C MET A 674 -16.99 -14.04 -4.72
N LYS A 675 -17.00 -14.19 -3.39
CA LYS A 675 -17.75 -15.25 -2.70
C LYS A 675 -19.23 -15.11 -2.99
N ILE A 676 -19.86 -16.18 -3.46
CA ILE A 676 -21.31 -16.26 -3.67
C ILE A 676 -21.90 -17.38 -2.84
N LYS A 677 -23.21 -17.36 -2.63
CA LYS A 677 -23.96 -18.42 -1.95
C LYS A 677 -25.09 -18.92 -2.83
N THR A 678 -25.16 -20.24 -3.05
CA THR A 678 -26.24 -20.89 -3.82
C THR A 678 -27.59 -20.78 -3.11
N TRP A 679 -28.68 -20.89 -3.89
CA TRP A 679 -30.04 -20.86 -3.34
C TRP A 679 -30.34 -22.09 -2.49
N ASP A 680 -31.35 -21.97 -1.64
CA ASP A 680 -31.80 -23.03 -0.74
C ASP A 680 -32.77 -24.01 -1.44
N ALA A 681 -32.64 -25.30 -1.11
CA ALA A 681 -33.42 -26.42 -1.66
C ALA A 681 -33.93 -27.35 -0.55
N VAL A 682 -34.83 -28.27 -0.87
CA VAL A 682 -35.32 -29.28 0.08
C VAL A 682 -34.22 -30.31 0.37
N PRO A 683 -34.01 -30.76 1.63
CA PRO A 683 -32.98 -31.74 1.95
C PRO A 683 -33.26 -33.07 1.25
N VAL A 684 -32.24 -33.68 0.64
CA VAL A 684 -32.39 -34.95 -0.11
C VAL A 684 -31.89 -36.18 0.66
N VAL A 685 -31.32 -35.98 1.85
CA VAL A 685 -30.70 -37.04 2.66
C VAL A 685 -31.54 -37.31 3.91
N ALA A 686 -31.81 -38.58 4.18
CA ALA A 686 -32.45 -39.04 5.42
C ALA A 686 -31.41 -39.40 6.49
N PRO A 687 -31.75 -39.33 7.80
CA PRO A 687 -30.85 -39.72 8.88
C PRO A 687 -30.58 -41.23 8.87
N THR A 688 -29.39 -41.63 9.31
CA THR A 688 -28.95 -43.03 9.39
C THR A 688 -28.95 -43.54 10.83
N ASN A 689 -28.80 -44.86 11.02
CA ASN A 689 -28.82 -45.54 12.33
C ASN A 689 -30.07 -45.21 13.17
N VAL A 690 -31.25 -45.22 12.53
CA VAL A 690 -32.53 -45.03 13.22
C VAL A 690 -32.83 -46.27 14.08
N GLY A 691 -32.98 -46.08 15.39
CA GLY A 691 -33.23 -47.14 16.37
C GLY A 691 -33.97 -46.62 17.60
N GLY A 692 -33.97 -47.40 18.69
CA GLY A 692 -34.71 -47.05 19.91
C GLY A 692 -34.94 -48.21 20.87
N TYR A 693 -35.54 -47.92 22.03
CA TYR A 693 -35.80 -48.87 23.10
C TYR A 693 -36.85 -48.34 24.10
N GLY A 694 -37.37 -49.22 24.95
CA GLY A 694 -38.25 -48.87 26.07
C GLY A 694 -37.52 -48.39 27.33
N GLY A 695 -38.02 -47.31 27.95
CA GLY A 695 -37.54 -46.73 29.21
C GLY A 695 -38.50 -46.96 30.40
N LYS A 696 -38.09 -46.48 31.59
CA LYS A 696 -38.88 -46.57 32.84
C LYS A 696 -40.22 -45.82 32.70
N ASP A 697 -41.25 -46.25 33.42
CA ASP A 697 -42.53 -45.53 33.58
C ASP A 697 -43.34 -45.21 32.29
N GLY A 698 -43.17 -45.99 31.23
CA GLY A 698 -43.91 -45.82 29.96
C GLY A 698 -43.23 -44.92 28.93
N GLU A 699 -41.91 -44.73 29.02
CA GLU A 699 -41.13 -43.97 28.03
C GLU A 699 -40.73 -44.82 26.81
N LEU A 700 -40.93 -44.31 25.60
CA LEU A 700 -40.37 -44.86 24.36
C LEU A 700 -39.29 -43.91 23.84
N ILE A 701 -38.07 -44.43 23.63
CA ILE A 701 -36.91 -43.62 23.24
C ILE A 701 -36.50 -44.00 21.81
N ILE A 702 -36.38 -43.02 20.93
CA ILE A 702 -36.02 -43.17 19.50
C ILE A 702 -34.72 -42.41 19.23
N THR A 703 -33.77 -43.01 18.51
CA THR A 703 -32.43 -42.44 18.25
C THR A 703 -32.04 -42.47 16.78
N TRP A 704 -31.16 -41.57 16.34
CA TRP A 704 -30.59 -41.53 14.98
C TRP A 704 -29.24 -40.80 14.94
N THR A 705 -28.50 -40.93 13.83
CA THR A 705 -27.27 -40.18 13.56
C THR A 705 -27.59 -38.85 12.85
N PRO A 706 -27.09 -37.70 13.35
CA PRO A 706 -27.27 -36.40 12.69
C PRO A 706 -26.71 -36.35 11.27
N VAL A 707 -27.39 -35.62 10.39
CA VAL A 707 -26.94 -35.39 9.00
C VAL A 707 -25.83 -34.33 8.98
N GLN A 708 -24.85 -34.47 8.08
CA GLN A 708 -23.74 -33.50 7.98
C GLN A 708 -24.23 -32.13 7.47
N PRO A 709 -23.62 -31.01 7.92
CA PRO A 709 -24.06 -29.66 7.56
C PRO A 709 -24.17 -29.36 6.06
N GLN A 710 -23.32 -29.96 5.22
CA GLN A 710 -23.38 -29.72 3.77
C GLN A 710 -24.70 -30.19 3.12
N TYR A 711 -25.47 -31.05 3.79
CA TYR A 711 -26.74 -31.59 3.28
C TYR A 711 -27.97 -30.90 3.88
N PHE A 712 -27.79 -29.80 4.62
CA PHE A 712 -28.92 -29.07 5.20
C PHE A 712 -29.75 -28.32 4.15
N TYR A 713 -29.09 -27.87 3.09
CA TYR A 713 -29.66 -27.23 1.91
C TYR A 713 -30.54 -25.99 2.17
N GLY A 714 -30.61 -25.49 3.40
CA GLY A 714 -31.43 -24.33 3.74
C GLY A 714 -31.41 -23.99 5.23
N LYS A 715 -32.18 -22.96 5.61
CA LYS A 715 -32.33 -22.51 7.00
C LYS A 715 -33.33 -23.40 7.75
N LYS A 716 -33.29 -23.36 9.09
CA LYS A 716 -34.22 -24.11 9.98
C LYS A 716 -34.24 -25.62 9.69
N PHE A 717 -33.07 -26.21 9.46
CA PHE A 717 -32.95 -27.65 9.29
C PHE A 717 -33.32 -28.39 10.58
N GLY A 718 -34.03 -29.51 10.47
CA GLY A 718 -34.41 -30.37 11.59
C GLY A 718 -34.90 -31.75 11.14
N TYR A 719 -35.51 -32.49 12.06
CA TYR A 719 -36.01 -33.85 11.84
C TYR A 719 -37.50 -33.98 12.14
N VAL A 720 -38.19 -34.88 11.44
CA VAL A 720 -39.53 -35.35 11.81
C VAL A 720 -39.46 -36.84 12.13
N VAL A 721 -39.72 -37.18 13.39
CA VAL A 721 -39.73 -38.54 13.90
C VAL A 721 -41.13 -39.10 13.76
N ALA A 722 -41.28 -40.24 13.09
CA ALA A 722 -42.54 -40.96 12.98
C ALA A 722 -42.44 -42.32 13.68
N PHE A 723 -43.40 -42.65 14.53
CA PHE A 723 -43.45 -43.93 15.23
C PHE A 723 -44.87 -44.46 15.44
N LYS A 724 -45.01 -45.78 15.53
CA LYS A 724 -46.27 -46.45 15.85
C LYS A 724 -46.02 -47.84 16.45
N PRO A 725 -46.95 -48.40 17.25
CA PRO A 725 -46.93 -49.80 17.60
C PRO A 725 -47.03 -50.65 16.32
N HIS A 726 -46.36 -51.79 16.29
CA HIS A 726 -46.28 -52.64 15.10
C HIS A 726 -47.68 -53.11 14.62
N ASP A 727 -48.59 -53.30 15.56
CA ASP A 727 -49.97 -53.75 15.39
C ASP A 727 -50.95 -52.62 15.01
N GLU A 728 -50.54 -51.36 15.08
CA GLU A 728 -51.39 -50.20 14.77
C GLU A 728 -51.15 -49.66 13.35
N VAL A 729 -52.16 -48.98 12.80
CA VAL A 729 -52.13 -48.44 11.43
C VAL A 729 -51.56 -47.02 11.41
N ASP A 730 -51.99 -46.18 12.34
CA ASP A 730 -51.69 -44.74 12.36
C ASP A 730 -50.31 -44.44 12.94
N TRP A 731 -49.63 -43.45 12.34
CA TRP A 731 -48.32 -42.98 12.79
C TRP A 731 -48.45 -41.73 13.66
N TRP A 732 -47.72 -41.69 14.77
CA TRP A 732 -47.45 -40.46 15.50
C TRP A 732 -46.25 -39.73 14.90
N TYR A 733 -46.26 -38.40 14.95
CA TYR A 733 -45.23 -37.54 14.39
C TYR A 733 -44.76 -36.49 15.39
N GLU A 734 -43.45 -36.26 15.48
CA GLU A 734 -42.85 -35.18 16.26
C GLU A 734 -41.80 -34.43 15.44
N THR A 735 -41.78 -33.11 15.55
CA THR A 735 -40.81 -32.23 14.88
C THR A 735 -39.70 -31.78 15.84
N ILE A 736 -38.46 -32.04 15.45
CA ILE A 736 -37.25 -31.69 16.19
C ILE A 736 -36.48 -30.61 15.42
N SER A 737 -36.41 -29.40 15.98
CA SER A 737 -35.82 -28.23 15.30
C SER A 737 -34.31 -28.07 15.50
N ASP A 738 -33.69 -28.86 16.38
CA ASP A 738 -32.25 -28.82 16.61
C ASP A 738 -31.53 -29.86 15.73
N PRO A 739 -30.66 -29.43 14.79
CA PRO A 739 -29.95 -30.31 13.85
C PRO A 739 -29.01 -31.31 14.53
N GLU A 740 -28.54 -31.02 15.74
CA GLU A 740 -27.61 -31.86 16.50
C GLU A 740 -28.33 -32.89 17.39
N THR A 741 -29.66 -32.80 17.52
CA THR A 741 -30.44 -33.73 18.34
C THR A 741 -30.34 -35.15 17.79
N ARG A 742 -30.01 -36.10 18.68
CA ARG A 742 -29.78 -37.52 18.35
C ARG A 742 -30.87 -38.46 18.86
N ARG A 743 -31.84 -37.93 19.62
CA ARG A 743 -32.82 -38.71 20.38
C ARG A 743 -34.13 -37.95 20.61
N TYR A 744 -35.24 -38.67 20.51
CA TYR A 744 -36.57 -38.24 20.95
C TYR A 744 -37.11 -39.19 22.05
N VAL A 745 -37.88 -38.65 22.99
CA VAL A 745 -38.48 -39.40 24.11
C VAL A 745 -39.98 -39.16 24.11
N HIS A 746 -40.75 -40.20 23.86
CA HIS A 746 -42.20 -40.17 23.98
C HIS A 746 -42.62 -40.75 25.34
N ARG A 747 -43.62 -40.16 26.00
CA ARG A 747 -44.11 -40.61 27.31
C ARG A 747 -45.58 -40.94 27.22
N ASP A 748 -45.94 -42.20 27.42
CA ASP A 748 -47.33 -42.62 27.54
C ASP A 748 -47.51 -43.65 28.67
N ALA A 749 -48.41 -43.34 29.60
CA ALA A 749 -48.75 -44.23 30.71
C ALA A 749 -49.37 -45.56 30.23
N SER A 750 -49.94 -45.60 29.02
CA SER A 750 -50.48 -46.82 28.40
C SER A 750 -49.39 -47.85 28.08
N PHE A 751 -48.13 -47.41 27.94
CA PHE A 751 -46.98 -48.29 27.68
C PHE A 751 -46.41 -48.90 28.95
N ARG A 752 -46.96 -48.61 30.14
CA ARG A 752 -46.49 -49.21 31.41
C ARG A 752 -46.85 -50.70 31.49
N VAL A 753 -45.84 -51.54 31.72
CA VAL A 753 -46.03 -52.99 31.92
C VAL A 753 -46.79 -53.25 33.23
N LYS A 754 -47.89 -54.01 33.18
CA LYS A 754 -48.58 -54.52 34.38
C LYS A 754 -47.86 -55.80 34.85
N SER A 755 -47.72 -55.98 36.16
CA SER A 755 -46.71 -56.84 36.83
C SER A 755 -46.67 -58.35 36.51
N ASN A 756 -47.41 -58.86 35.52
CA ASN A 756 -47.44 -60.28 35.16
C ASN A 756 -47.37 -60.56 33.65
N ASP A 757 -47.05 -59.58 32.80
CA ASP A 757 -46.99 -59.77 31.35
C ASP A 757 -45.60 -59.35 30.81
N PHE A 758 -44.70 -60.32 30.63
CA PHE A 758 -43.42 -60.11 29.93
C PHE A 758 -43.61 -60.21 28.40
N GLN A 759 -44.62 -59.53 27.86
CA GLN A 759 -44.75 -59.40 26.41
C GLN A 759 -43.93 -58.20 25.94
N VAL A 760 -42.93 -58.48 25.10
CA VAL A 760 -42.18 -57.46 24.39
C VAL A 760 -43.10 -56.85 23.33
N ARG A 761 -43.48 -55.58 23.49
CA ARG A 761 -44.22 -54.80 22.48
C ARG A 761 -43.26 -54.21 21.46
N GLU A 762 -43.62 -54.37 20.18
CA GLU A 762 -42.84 -53.88 19.04
C GLU A 762 -43.38 -52.53 18.54
N PHE A 763 -42.47 -51.64 18.14
CA PHE A 763 -42.78 -50.36 17.51
C PHE A 763 -42.03 -50.23 16.18
N GLN A 764 -42.68 -49.68 15.16
CA GLN A 764 -42.02 -49.26 13.93
C GLN A 764 -41.68 -47.76 14.01
N VAL A 765 -40.45 -47.41 13.64
CA VAL A 765 -39.93 -46.03 13.65
C VAL A 765 -39.25 -45.66 12.34
N LYS A 766 -39.41 -44.41 11.91
CA LYS A 766 -38.69 -43.82 10.77
C LYS A 766 -38.51 -42.32 10.99
N VAL A 767 -37.44 -41.74 10.48
CA VAL A 767 -37.11 -40.32 10.66
C VAL A 767 -36.86 -39.67 9.30
N LYS A 768 -37.43 -38.50 9.03
CA LYS A 768 -37.09 -37.68 7.86
C LYS A 768 -36.43 -36.38 8.28
N THR A 769 -35.75 -35.73 7.34
CA THR A 769 -35.23 -34.37 7.49
C THR A 769 -36.25 -33.34 6.99
N PHE A 770 -36.13 -32.10 7.43
CA PHE A 770 -36.87 -30.96 6.87
C PHE A 770 -36.03 -29.68 6.96
N ASN A 771 -36.37 -28.67 6.16
CA ASN A 771 -35.87 -27.31 6.33
C ASN A 771 -36.97 -26.28 5.95
N SER A 772 -36.61 -25.00 5.85
CA SER A 772 -37.57 -23.94 5.49
C SER A 772 -38.21 -24.06 4.10
N LYS A 773 -37.67 -24.90 3.20
CA LYS A 773 -38.24 -25.15 1.86
C LYS A 773 -39.21 -26.32 1.84
N GLY A 774 -39.02 -27.32 2.69
CA GLY A 774 -39.89 -28.49 2.74
C GLY A 774 -39.26 -29.70 3.41
N ASP A 775 -39.96 -30.83 3.27
CA ASP A 775 -39.61 -32.10 3.87
C ASP A 775 -38.74 -32.95 2.94
N GLY A 776 -37.65 -33.51 3.48
CA GLY A 776 -36.83 -34.51 2.84
C GLY A 776 -37.39 -35.93 2.96
N PRO A 777 -36.67 -36.94 2.43
CA PRO A 777 -37.11 -38.33 2.46
C PRO A 777 -37.07 -38.93 3.89
N TYR A 778 -37.94 -39.91 4.14
CA TYR A 778 -37.85 -40.75 5.35
C TYR A 778 -36.69 -41.75 5.25
N SER A 779 -36.11 -42.08 6.40
CA SER A 779 -35.25 -43.24 6.58
C SER A 779 -36.01 -44.53 6.28
N LEU A 780 -35.27 -45.63 6.15
CA LEU A 780 -35.87 -46.96 6.25
C LEU A 780 -36.57 -47.12 7.60
N SER A 781 -37.66 -47.89 7.61
CA SER A 781 -38.43 -48.18 8.83
C SER A 781 -37.70 -49.25 9.64
N THR A 782 -37.45 -48.98 10.92
CA THR A 782 -36.79 -49.89 11.88
C THR A 782 -37.79 -50.36 12.94
N THR A 783 -37.69 -51.62 13.40
CA THR A 783 -38.46 -52.13 14.54
C THR A 783 -37.68 -52.01 15.85
N ILE A 784 -38.31 -51.49 16.91
CA ILE A 784 -37.74 -51.34 18.26
C ILE A 784 -38.66 -51.99 19.32
N TYR A 785 -38.13 -52.33 20.49
CA TYR A 785 -38.78 -53.25 21.46
C TYR A 785 -38.93 -52.66 22.88
N TYR A 786 -40.01 -53.03 23.59
CA TYR A 786 -40.38 -52.59 24.97
C TYR A 786 -40.91 -53.78 25.81
N PRO A 787 -40.43 -54.12 27.05
CA PRO A 787 -39.43 -53.46 27.89
C PRO A 787 -38.00 -54.02 27.73
N ARG A 788 -36.98 -53.21 28.05
CA ARG A 788 -35.57 -53.64 28.23
C ARG A 788 -35.14 -53.26 29.65
N ASP A 789 -34.46 -54.13 30.38
CA ASP A 789 -33.94 -53.88 31.75
C ASP A 789 -32.47 -53.38 31.76
N VAL A 790 -32.05 -52.70 32.84
CA VAL A 790 -30.68 -52.17 33.02
C VAL A 790 -29.64 -53.28 33.24
N PRO A 791 -28.37 -53.08 32.85
CA PRO A 791 -27.32 -54.09 33.08
C PRO A 791 -27.14 -54.40 34.58
N SER A 792 -27.00 -55.67 34.95
CA SER A 792 -26.97 -56.12 36.36
C SER A 792 -25.58 -56.26 36.97
N GLU A 793 -24.52 -56.23 36.17
CA GLU A 793 -23.12 -56.45 36.59
C GLU A 793 -22.26 -55.19 36.36
N SER A 794 -21.23 -54.98 37.20
CA SER A 794 -20.34 -53.83 37.11
C SER A 794 -18.97 -54.18 36.46
N PRO A 795 -18.33 -53.22 35.77
CA PRO A 795 -16.95 -53.39 35.27
C PRO A 795 -15.95 -53.53 36.41
N THR A 796 -14.88 -54.33 36.20
CA THR A 796 -13.85 -54.62 37.21
C THR A 796 -12.49 -54.02 36.84
N ASP A 797 -11.54 -53.99 37.78
CA ASP A 797 -10.16 -53.49 37.58
C ASP A 797 -10.07 -52.09 36.96
N VAL A 798 -10.78 -51.12 37.55
CA VAL A 798 -10.70 -49.72 37.13
C VAL A 798 -9.38 -49.11 37.63
N TYR A 799 -8.54 -48.63 36.71
CA TYR A 799 -7.30 -47.94 37.05
C TYR A 799 -7.08 -46.70 36.17
N SER A 800 -6.27 -45.75 36.65
CA SER A 800 -6.09 -44.47 35.97
C SER A 800 -4.67 -43.91 36.09
N ARG A 801 -4.28 -43.03 35.16
CA ARG A 801 -3.00 -42.30 35.19
C ARG A 801 -3.18 -40.83 34.81
N PRO A 802 -2.56 -39.87 35.52
CA PRO A 802 -2.63 -38.45 35.17
C PRO A 802 -1.70 -38.14 33.98
N VAL A 803 -2.23 -37.45 32.96
CA VAL A 803 -1.49 -37.06 31.74
C VAL A 803 -0.89 -35.67 31.92
N SER A 804 -1.71 -34.70 32.33
CA SER A 804 -1.36 -33.30 32.55
C SER A 804 -1.95 -32.81 33.87
N SER A 805 -1.88 -31.51 34.16
CA SER A 805 -2.58 -30.94 35.31
C SER A 805 -4.10 -30.91 35.18
N HIS A 806 -4.64 -31.16 33.98
CA HIS A 806 -6.07 -31.10 33.71
C HIS A 806 -6.65 -32.36 33.07
N GLU A 807 -5.85 -33.40 32.88
CA GLU A 807 -6.27 -34.57 32.10
C GLU A 807 -5.72 -35.87 32.67
N ALA A 808 -6.49 -36.94 32.51
CA ALA A 808 -6.15 -38.29 32.91
C ALA A 808 -6.60 -39.31 31.87
N LEU A 809 -6.02 -40.50 31.92
CA LEU A 809 -6.52 -41.66 31.18
C LEU A 809 -7.00 -42.71 32.17
N VAL A 810 -8.08 -43.40 31.84
CA VAL A 810 -8.76 -44.41 32.65
C VAL A 810 -8.97 -45.68 31.84
N TRP A 811 -8.80 -46.83 32.46
CA TRP A 811 -9.00 -48.17 31.90
C TRP A 811 -9.86 -49.02 32.83
N TRP A 812 -10.52 -50.02 32.29
CA TRP A 812 -11.28 -51.03 33.04
C TRP A 812 -11.33 -52.37 32.29
N ILE A 813 -11.70 -53.44 32.98
CA ILE A 813 -12.07 -54.71 32.37
C ILE A 813 -13.58 -54.71 32.07
N PRO A 814 -13.99 -54.93 30.82
CA PRO A 814 -15.40 -55.07 30.43
C PRO A 814 -16.12 -56.19 31.22
N VAL A 815 -17.42 -56.03 31.46
CA VAL A 815 -18.29 -57.08 32.05
C VAL A 815 -18.22 -58.35 31.18
N MET A 816 -17.79 -59.47 31.76
CA MET A 816 -17.59 -60.74 31.05
C MET A 816 -18.91 -61.54 30.91
N ASP A 817 -19.14 -62.15 29.75
CA ASP A 817 -20.31 -63.00 29.49
C ASP A 817 -20.19 -64.33 30.25
N THR A 818 -21.00 -64.51 31.28
CA THR A 818 -21.08 -65.75 32.07
C THR A 818 -22.00 -66.80 31.44
N GLY A 819 -22.32 -66.68 30.14
CA GLY A 819 -23.21 -67.59 29.40
C GLY A 819 -24.69 -67.17 29.43
N THR A 820 -24.97 -65.92 29.81
CA THR A 820 -26.31 -65.32 29.85
C THR A 820 -26.64 -64.51 28.58
N GLY A 821 -25.66 -64.31 27.69
CA GLY A 821 -25.81 -63.50 26.48
C GLY A 821 -25.82 -61.99 26.76
N LEU A 822 -25.45 -61.57 27.98
CA LEU A 822 -25.51 -60.17 28.42
C LEU A 822 -24.62 -59.22 27.61
N GLN A 823 -23.58 -59.72 26.94
CA GLN A 823 -22.67 -58.88 26.16
C GLN A 823 -23.27 -58.40 24.82
N GLN A 824 -24.31 -59.07 24.30
CA GLN A 824 -25.05 -58.58 23.12
C GLN A 824 -25.94 -57.36 23.41
N TYR A 825 -26.05 -56.94 24.68
CA TYR A 825 -27.05 -55.96 25.11
C TYR A 825 -26.47 -54.83 25.96
N ILE A 826 -25.15 -54.63 25.99
CA ILE A 826 -24.48 -53.45 26.57
C ILE A 826 -24.16 -52.46 25.45
N ASP A 827 -24.65 -51.22 25.57
CA ASP A 827 -24.40 -50.17 24.58
C ASP A 827 -23.10 -49.42 24.88
N GLY A 828 -22.66 -49.40 26.15
CA GLY A 828 -21.38 -48.81 26.53
C GLY A 828 -21.11 -48.74 28.04
N TYR A 829 -20.16 -47.90 28.42
CA TYR A 829 -19.73 -47.65 29.79
C TYR A 829 -19.84 -46.15 30.14
N GLN A 830 -20.41 -45.84 31.30
CA GLN A 830 -20.40 -44.50 31.88
C GLN A 830 -19.25 -44.40 32.88
N VAL A 831 -18.31 -43.49 32.64
CA VAL A 831 -17.23 -43.13 33.56
C VAL A 831 -17.60 -41.86 34.30
N LYS A 832 -17.65 -41.92 35.63
CA LYS A 832 -17.99 -40.83 36.54
C LYS A 832 -16.76 -40.43 37.35
N TYR A 833 -16.48 -39.13 37.49
CA TYR A 833 -15.35 -38.65 38.30
C TYR A 833 -15.63 -37.33 39.02
N TRP A 834 -15.10 -37.19 40.24
CA TRP A 834 -15.27 -36.01 41.10
C TRP A 834 -14.13 -35.88 42.11
N ARG A 835 -13.96 -34.70 42.72
CA ARG A 835 -12.94 -34.48 43.75
C ARG A 835 -13.33 -35.21 45.05
N LYS A 836 -12.40 -35.96 45.63
CA LYS A 836 -12.64 -36.83 46.79
C LYS A 836 -13.21 -36.07 48.00
N TYR A 837 -12.82 -34.80 48.18
CA TYR A 837 -13.19 -34.00 49.34
C TYR A 837 -14.37 -33.04 49.11
N ASP A 838 -14.99 -33.07 47.93
CA ASP A 838 -16.03 -32.11 47.55
C ASP A 838 -17.47 -32.55 47.89
N ASP A 839 -17.66 -33.70 48.57
CA ASP A 839 -18.97 -34.23 49.07
C ASP A 839 -20.19 -33.96 48.16
N THR A 840 -20.02 -34.12 46.83
CA THR A 840 -21.06 -33.83 45.85
C THR A 840 -21.11 -34.90 44.76
N GLU A 841 -21.63 -36.08 45.11
CA GLU A 841 -22.06 -37.09 44.14
C GLU A 841 -22.96 -36.55 42.99
N PRO A 842 -23.80 -35.51 43.19
CA PRO A 842 -24.59 -34.90 42.12
C PRO A 842 -23.75 -34.09 41.10
N GLY A 843 -22.62 -33.52 41.54
CA GLY A 843 -21.75 -32.63 40.75
C GLY A 843 -20.67 -33.34 39.93
N ALA A 844 -20.64 -34.67 39.95
CA ALA A 844 -19.62 -35.44 39.26
C ALA A 844 -19.72 -35.35 37.73
N ASN A 845 -18.58 -35.22 37.07
CA ASN A 845 -18.47 -35.26 35.61
C ASN A 845 -18.71 -36.68 35.11
N ARG A 846 -19.34 -36.82 33.93
CA ARG A 846 -19.74 -38.12 33.35
C ARG A 846 -19.35 -38.18 31.87
N ILE A 847 -18.75 -39.29 31.48
CA ILE A 847 -18.35 -39.59 30.09
C ILE A 847 -18.97 -40.93 29.70
N PHE A 848 -19.62 -41.00 28.55
CA PHE A 848 -20.14 -42.26 28.01
C PHE A 848 -19.21 -42.77 26.91
N VAL A 849 -18.87 -44.05 26.99
CA VAL A 849 -17.86 -44.71 26.16
C VAL A 849 -18.51 -45.91 25.49
N PRO A 850 -18.34 -46.12 24.16
CA PRO A 850 -18.95 -47.26 23.46
C PRO A 850 -18.51 -48.61 24.02
N ALA A 851 -19.35 -49.64 23.91
CA ALA A 851 -19.05 -50.98 24.42
C ALA A 851 -17.78 -51.63 23.82
N SER A 852 -17.35 -51.18 22.64
CA SER A 852 -16.12 -51.63 21.98
C SER A 852 -14.84 -51.09 22.60
N MET A 853 -14.92 -50.18 23.57
CA MET A 853 -13.78 -49.55 24.21
C MET A 853 -13.76 -49.86 25.70
N ASN A 854 -12.55 -50.07 26.22
CA ASN A 854 -12.26 -50.36 27.63
C ASN A 854 -11.36 -49.29 28.28
N GLN A 855 -11.24 -48.14 27.61
CA GLN A 855 -10.45 -47.00 28.08
C GLN A 855 -11.07 -45.69 27.65
N THR A 856 -10.82 -44.61 28.40
CA THR A 856 -11.20 -43.25 28.01
C THR A 856 -10.27 -42.19 28.59
N ARG A 857 -10.39 -40.97 28.08
CA ARG A 857 -9.64 -39.79 28.52
C ARG A 857 -10.56 -38.86 29.31
N LEU A 858 -10.12 -38.45 30.50
CA LEU A 858 -10.77 -37.43 31.30
C LEU A 858 -10.10 -36.09 31.02
N GLU A 859 -10.90 -35.05 30.84
CA GLU A 859 -10.46 -33.69 30.53
C GLU A 859 -11.08 -32.69 31.52
N ASN A 860 -10.57 -31.46 31.55
CA ASN A 860 -11.03 -30.36 32.41
C ASN A 860 -10.94 -30.66 33.92
N MET A 861 -9.97 -31.47 34.34
CA MET A 861 -9.72 -31.73 35.76
C MET A 861 -9.02 -30.52 36.40
N LEU A 862 -9.28 -30.27 37.69
CA LEU A 862 -8.57 -29.24 38.44
C LEU A 862 -7.15 -29.71 38.82
N PRO A 863 -6.13 -28.85 38.73
CA PRO A 863 -4.75 -29.16 39.12
C PRO A 863 -4.57 -29.51 40.59
N ASP A 864 -3.52 -30.28 40.90
CA ASP A 864 -3.11 -30.69 42.26
C ASP A 864 -4.26 -31.21 43.15
N SER A 865 -5.25 -31.86 42.53
CA SER A 865 -6.49 -32.26 43.18
C SER A 865 -6.64 -33.78 43.20
N HIS A 866 -7.23 -34.29 44.28
CA HIS A 866 -7.51 -35.71 44.49
C HIS A 866 -8.89 -36.07 43.93
N TYR A 867 -8.97 -37.01 42.99
CA TYR A 867 -10.19 -37.48 42.34
C TYR A 867 -10.53 -38.93 42.66
N LEU A 868 -11.83 -39.20 42.74
CA LEU A 868 -12.44 -40.53 42.69
C LEU A 868 -13.02 -40.75 41.29
N ILE A 869 -12.84 -41.95 40.75
CA ILE A 869 -13.32 -42.37 39.43
C ILE A 869 -14.10 -43.69 39.59
N GLU A 870 -15.22 -43.80 38.88
CA GLU A 870 -16.11 -44.95 38.92
C GLU A 870 -16.63 -45.26 37.50
N VAL A 871 -16.78 -46.53 37.14
CA VAL A 871 -17.28 -46.95 35.82
C VAL A 871 -18.51 -47.84 35.96
N ARG A 872 -19.53 -47.63 35.12
CA ARG A 872 -20.78 -48.41 35.08
C ARG A 872 -21.06 -48.89 33.66
N ALA A 873 -21.53 -50.12 33.48
CA ALA A 873 -22.08 -50.54 32.19
C ALA A 873 -23.46 -49.92 31.97
N TYR A 874 -23.82 -49.57 30.73
CA TYR A 874 -25.16 -49.08 30.39
C TYR A 874 -25.67 -49.72 29.10
N ASN A 875 -26.99 -49.80 29.01
CA ASN A 875 -27.71 -50.11 27.79
C ASN A 875 -28.87 -49.14 27.62
N GLY A 876 -29.72 -49.36 26.62
CA GLY A 876 -30.90 -48.54 26.39
C GLY A 876 -31.72 -48.31 27.66
N ALA A 877 -31.95 -49.34 28.47
CA ALA A 877 -32.78 -49.22 29.67
C ALA A 877 -32.19 -48.30 30.77
N GLY A 878 -30.87 -48.10 30.79
CA GLY A 878 -30.19 -47.28 31.78
C GLY A 878 -28.85 -47.86 32.24
N VAL A 879 -28.36 -47.31 33.35
CA VAL A 879 -27.01 -47.57 33.87
C VAL A 879 -27.06 -48.62 34.98
N GLY A 880 -26.19 -49.63 34.88
CA GLY A 880 -26.02 -50.70 35.86
C GLY A 880 -25.25 -50.30 37.12
N PRO A 881 -24.88 -51.26 37.97
CA PRO A 881 -24.19 -50.99 39.23
C PRO A 881 -22.77 -50.39 39.05
N PRO A 882 -22.27 -49.62 40.04
CA PRO A 882 -20.94 -49.02 40.02
C PRO A 882 -19.80 -50.04 40.20
N SER A 883 -18.67 -49.77 39.54
CA SER A 883 -17.38 -50.39 39.87
C SER A 883 -16.87 -49.94 41.23
N GLU A 884 -15.81 -50.59 41.74
CA GLU A 884 -15.02 -50.02 42.82
C GLU A 884 -14.38 -48.68 42.40
N HIS A 885 -14.15 -47.79 43.36
CA HIS A 885 -13.57 -46.48 43.09
C HIS A 885 -12.07 -46.56 42.81
N CYS A 886 -11.64 -45.90 41.74
CA CYS A 886 -10.23 -45.64 41.44
C CYS A 886 -9.84 -44.23 41.92
N GLU A 887 -8.86 -44.14 42.82
CA GLU A 887 -8.32 -42.87 43.32
C GLU A 887 -7.13 -42.38 42.49
N MET A 888 -7.05 -41.07 42.24
CA MET A 888 -5.87 -40.47 41.61
C MET A 888 -5.65 -38.99 41.94
N PHE A 889 -4.41 -38.53 41.80
CA PHE A 889 -4.05 -37.12 41.89
C PHE A 889 -3.69 -36.56 40.52
N THR A 890 -4.27 -35.43 40.15
CA THR A 890 -3.83 -34.65 38.98
C THR A 890 -2.49 -33.97 39.27
N LYS A 891 -1.69 -33.73 38.24
CA LYS A 891 -0.41 -33.03 38.39
C LYS A 891 -0.61 -31.55 38.75
N ARG A 892 0.39 -30.91 39.36
CA ARG A 892 0.39 -29.47 39.64
C ARG A 892 0.32 -28.64 38.36
N ALA A 893 -0.39 -27.51 38.39
CA ALA A 893 -0.45 -26.61 37.24
C ALA A 893 0.92 -25.98 36.93
N PRO A 894 1.25 -25.73 35.66
CA PRO A 894 2.36 -24.85 35.33
C PRO A 894 2.07 -23.41 35.84
N PRO A 895 3.11 -22.63 36.20
CA PRO A 895 2.97 -21.24 36.65
C PRO A 895 2.19 -20.35 35.68
N SER A 896 1.44 -19.38 36.21
CA SER A 896 0.60 -18.45 35.42
C SER A 896 1.39 -17.31 34.76
N VAL A 897 2.68 -17.18 35.10
CA VAL A 897 3.56 -16.12 34.59
C VAL A 897 4.58 -16.70 33.63
N ALA A 898 4.72 -16.11 32.44
CA ALA A 898 5.70 -16.54 31.45
C ALA A 898 7.13 -16.16 31.87
N PRO A 899 8.17 -16.89 31.41
CA PRO A 899 9.56 -16.57 31.72
C PRO A 899 9.88 -15.09 31.40
N GLN A 900 10.49 -14.38 32.36
CA GLN A 900 10.90 -12.99 32.15
C GLN A 900 12.25 -12.96 31.40
N MET A 901 12.22 -12.55 30.13
CA MET A 901 13.40 -12.38 29.29
C MET A 901 14.09 -11.04 29.60
N TRP A 902 15.41 -11.06 29.79
CA TRP A 902 16.19 -9.90 30.24
C TRP A 902 17.17 -9.35 29.19
N ARG A 903 17.83 -10.19 28.38
CA ARG A 903 18.82 -9.75 27.37
C ARG A 903 18.94 -10.74 26.20
N TYR A 904 19.18 -10.20 25.00
CA TYR A 904 19.68 -10.94 23.84
C TYR A 904 20.95 -10.24 23.33
N ILE A 905 21.94 -11.02 22.89
CA ILE A 905 23.22 -10.51 22.39
C ILE A 905 23.49 -11.20 21.06
N SER A 906 23.75 -10.41 20.02
CA SER A 906 24.30 -10.93 18.77
C SER A 906 25.82 -10.93 18.87
N TYR A 907 26.44 -12.07 18.58
CA TYR A 907 27.88 -12.17 18.47
C TYR A 907 28.23 -12.75 17.09
N SER A 908 29.12 -12.06 16.37
CA SER A 908 29.61 -12.41 15.02
C SER A 908 28.67 -12.23 13.81
N GLY A 909 27.43 -11.74 13.99
CA GLY A 909 26.47 -11.53 12.89
C GLY A 909 25.89 -12.83 12.30
N LYS A 910 26.27 -14.00 12.83
CA LYS A 910 25.79 -15.33 12.42
C LYS A 910 25.04 -16.09 13.51
N TRP A 911 25.17 -15.68 14.77
CA TRP A 911 24.59 -16.37 15.91
C TRP A 911 23.89 -15.38 16.85
N LEU A 912 22.71 -15.77 17.31
CA LEU A 912 21.92 -15.04 18.30
C LEU A 912 21.91 -15.83 19.61
N TYR A 913 22.46 -15.23 20.67
CA TYR A 913 22.39 -15.75 22.03
C TYR A 913 21.21 -15.10 22.77
N VAL A 914 20.30 -15.93 23.29
CA VAL A 914 19.13 -15.47 24.05
C VAL A 914 19.13 -16.07 25.45
N TRP A 915 18.88 -15.24 26.47
CA TRP A 915 18.90 -15.64 27.88
C TRP A 915 17.69 -15.11 28.67
N TRP A 916 17.19 -15.89 29.62
CA TRP A 916 16.03 -15.56 30.48
C TRP A 916 16.24 -15.95 31.95
N HIS A 917 15.54 -15.29 32.88
CA HIS A 917 15.62 -15.61 34.32
C HIS A 917 14.77 -16.83 34.71
N HIS A 918 15.23 -17.56 35.73
CA HIS A 918 14.60 -18.75 36.31
C HIS A 918 13.70 -18.44 37.52
N ILE A 919 12.69 -17.58 37.44
CA ILE A 919 11.76 -17.46 38.58
C ILE A 919 10.33 -17.21 38.10
N SER A 920 9.47 -18.21 38.31
CA SER A 920 8.03 -17.98 38.41
C SER A 920 7.51 -18.77 39.61
N TYR A 921 6.98 -18.05 40.58
CA TYR A 921 6.24 -18.61 41.70
C TYR A 921 4.90 -19.18 41.19
N ASP A 922 4.44 -20.28 41.77
CA ASP A 922 3.02 -20.63 41.64
C ASP A 922 2.13 -19.64 42.41
N TRP A 923 0.80 -19.76 42.29
CA TRP A 923 -0.15 -18.84 42.93
C TRP A 923 -0.03 -18.80 44.47
N PHE A 924 0.66 -19.76 45.08
CA PHE A 924 0.87 -19.90 46.51
C PHE A 924 2.28 -19.49 46.96
N GLY A 925 3.13 -19.00 46.05
CA GLY A 925 4.49 -18.57 46.38
C GLY A 925 5.52 -19.70 46.42
N ASN A 926 5.19 -20.92 45.99
CA ASN A 926 6.16 -22.01 45.92
C ASN A 926 6.97 -21.93 44.62
N GLU A 927 8.27 -22.18 44.73
CA GLU A 927 9.18 -22.27 43.59
C GLU A 927 8.89 -23.55 42.79
N SER A 928 8.58 -23.40 41.50
CA SER A 928 8.44 -24.54 40.58
C SER A 928 9.40 -24.39 39.39
N PHE A 929 10.29 -25.36 39.24
CA PHE A 929 11.29 -25.37 38.18
C PHE A 929 10.73 -26.05 36.92
N PRO A 930 10.89 -25.44 35.72
CA PRO A 930 10.55 -26.11 34.48
C PRO A 930 11.49 -27.29 34.23
N LEU A 931 10.94 -28.40 33.73
CA LEU A 931 11.69 -29.58 33.29
C LEU A 931 12.64 -29.23 32.14
N TYR A 932 12.18 -28.40 31.21
CA TYR A 932 12.95 -27.81 30.10
C TYR A 932 12.14 -26.66 29.48
N TYR A 933 12.77 -25.84 28.65
CA TYR A 933 12.12 -24.78 27.87
C TYR A 933 11.92 -25.20 26.42
N LYS A 934 10.78 -24.81 25.84
CA LYS A 934 10.52 -24.86 24.40
C LYS A 934 10.64 -23.45 23.82
N VAL A 935 11.43 -23.31 22.76
CA VAL A 935 11.69 -22.03 22.12
C VAL A 935 11.40 -22.13 20.62
N MET A 936 10.50 -21.30 20.10
CA MET A 936 10.21 -21.21 18.68
C MET A 936 10.84 -19.93 18.10
N PHE A 937 11.53 -20.07 16.97
CA PHE A 937 12.16 -18.95 16.27
C PHE A 937 11.65 -18.90 14.83
N ARG A 938 11.14 -17.74 14.38
CA ARG A 938 10.59 -17.55 13.02
C ARG A 938 10.81 -16.15 12.49
N LYS A 939 10.75 -15.97 11.17
CA LYS A 939 10.75 -14.63 10.54
C LYS A 939 9.38 -13.97 10.71
N THR A 940 9.35 -12.67 10.98
CA THR A 940 8.09 -11.93 11.21
C THR A 940 7.16 -12.08 10.00
N GLY A 941 5.93 -12.53 10.24
CA GLY A 941 4.91 -12.76 9.20
C GLY A 941 4.65 -14.24 8.86
N TYR A 942 5.54 -15.16 9.26
CA TYR A 942 5.31 -16.60 9.11
C TYR A 942 4.58 -17.18 10.32
N ILE A 943 3.66 -18.13 10.10
CA ILE A 943 2.86 -18.75 11.18
C ILE A 943 3.64 -19.86 11.89
N THR A 944 4.57 -20.54 11.21
CA THR A 944 5.32 -21.69 11.74
C THR A 944 6.83 -21.45 11.70
N GLY A 945 7.57 -21.95 12.70
CA GLY A 945 9.04 -21.95 12.73
C GLY A 945 9.61 -23.14 13.53
N PRO A 946 10.91 -23.42 13.41
CA PRO A 946 11.57 -24.49 14.16
C PRO A 946 11.42 -24.29 15.67
N ILE A 947 11.08 -25.38 16.37
CA ILE A 947 10.98 -25.44 17.84
C ILE A 947 12.21 -26.15 18.39
N TYR A 948 12.91 -25.48 19.29
CA TYR A 948 14.07 -25.97 19.99
C TYR A 948 13.73 -26.26 21.45
N MET A 949 14.41 -27.25 22.03
CA MET A 949 14.24 -27.62 23.44
C MET A 949 15.57 -27.46 24.16
N THR A 950 15.56 -26.79 25.31
CA THR A 950 16.77 -26.59 26.12
C THR A 950 16.46 -26.78 27.61
N GLY A 951 17.29 -27.52 28.32
CA GLY A 951 17.25 -27.58 29.79
C GLY A 951 17.89 -26.34 30.44
N TRP A 952 18.55 -25.51 29.65
CA TRP A 952 19.21 -24.29 30.09
C TRP A 952 18.28 -23.10 29.91
N HIS A 953 18.55 -22.04 30.65
CA HIS A 953 17.85 -20.76 30.57
C HIS A 953 18.42 -19.84 29.49
N PHE A 954 19.07 -20.46 28.51
CA PHE A 954 19.61 -19.83 27.33
C PHE A 954 19.65 -20.82 26.16
N ILE A 955 19.77 -20.28 24.95
CA ILE A 955 19.96 -21.05 23.72
C ILE A 955 20.55 -20.16 22.61
N ASP A 956 21.33 -20.79 21.73
CA ASP A 956 21.94 -20.18 20.55
C ASP A 956 21.21 -20.57 19.27
N PHE A 957 20.98 -19.60 18.38
CA PHE A 957 20.39 -19.83 17.06
C PHE A 957 21.31 -19.38 15.93
N PRO A 958 21.47 -20.17 14.85
CA PRO A 958 22.11 -19.70 13.63
C PRO A 958 21.17 -18.74 12.88
N MET A 959 21.62 -17.52 12.61
CA MET A 959 20.89 -16.54 11.80
C MET A 959 21.28 -16.66 10.32
N PRO A 960 20.34 -16.98 9.42
CA PRO A 960 20.64 -17.15 8.01
C PRO A 960 20.76 -15.82 7.24
N GLN A 961 19.99 -14.77 7.58
CA GLN A 961 19.95 -13.47 6.88
C GLN A 961 19.50 -12.30 7.79
N VAL A 962 19.79 -11.05 7.41
CA VAL A 962 19.30 -9.83 8.10
C VAL A 962 17.78 -9.69 7.89
N GLY A 963 17.03 -9.44 8.96
CA GLY A 963 15.57 -9.23 8.89
C GLY A 963 14.91 -9.22 10.26
N ASP A 964 13.59 -8.97 10.29
CA ASP A 964 12.81 -9.00 11.54
C ASP A 964 12.41 -10.43 11.89
N TYR A 965 12.62 -10.82 13.14
CA TYR A 965 12.31 -12.16 13.64
C TYR A 965 11.41 -12.10 14.87
N GLU A 966 10.69 -13.18 15.12
CA GLU A 966 9.88 -13.39 16.31
C GLU A 966 10.36 -14.62 17.07
N LEU A 967 10.52 -14.45 18.38
CA LEU A 967 10.94 -15.50 19.31
C LEU A 967 9.82 -15.76 20.32
N GLU A 968 9.47 -17.03 20.50
CA GLU A 968 8.48 -17.47 21.50
C GLU A 968 9.14 -18.45 22.49
N VAL A 969 9.11 -18.16 23.80
CA VAL A 969 9.69 -19.02 24.86
C VAL A 969 8.61 -19.44 25.85
N ARG A 970 8.58 -20.74 26.22
CA ARG A 970 7.73 -21.27 27.31
C ARG A 970 8.42 -22.40 28.07
N GLY A 971 8.16 -22.50 29.38
CA GLY A 971 8.61 -23.63 30.20
C GLY A 971 7.69 -24.84 30.07
N ARG A 972 8.24 -26.05 30.11
CA ARG A 972 7.50 -27.31 30.30
C ARG A 972 7.61 -27.72 31.76
N TYR A 973 6.49 -27.99 32.41
CA TYR A 973 6.40 -28.46 33.79
C TYR A 973 5.74 -29.83 33.82
N GLU A 974 5.73 -30.49 34.99
CA GLU A 974 5.07 -31.79 35.15
C GLU A 974 3.59 -31.76 34.72
N GLY A 975 2.89 -30.63 34.97
CA GLY A 975 1.51 -30.41 34.57
C GLY A 975 1.25 -29.98 33.13
N GLY A 976 2.27 -29.65 32.33
CA GLY A 976 2.08 -29.21 30.94
C GLY A 976 2.96 -28.03 30.51
N ASP A 977 2.66 -27.46 29.34
CA ASP A 977 3.33 -26.26 28.83
C ASP A 977 2.81 -25.02 29.60
N GLY A 978 3.71 -24.19 30.11
CA GLY A 978 3.39 -22.89 30.70
C GLY A 978 3.13 -21.79 29.65
N PRO A 979 2.79 -20.57 30.09
CA PRO A 979 2.45 -19.45 29.21
C PRO A 979 3.63 -19.00 28.33
N ILE A 980 3.31 -18.52 27.13
CA ILE A 980 4.28 -18.13 26.11
C ILE A 980 4.69 -16.66 26.27
N ARG A 981 6.00 -16.40 26.25
CA ARG A 981 6.55 -15.04 26.08
C ARG A 981 6.96 -14.83 24.62
N LYS A 982 6.41 -13.81 23.96
CA LYS A 982 6.77 -13.42 22.58
C LYS A 982 7.63 -12.16 22.56
N ILE A 983 8.62 -12.11 21.67
CA ILE A 983 9.45 -10.92 21.41
C ILE A 983 9.68 -10.76 19.91
N ARG A 984 9.59 -9.51 19.42
CA ARG A 984 10.03 -9.13 18.08
C ARG A 984 11.45 -8.57 18.13
N LEU A 985 12.30 -9.08 17.26
CA LEU A 985 13.67 -8.65 17.03
C LEU A 985 13.67 -7.82 15.74
N GLN A 986 13.97 -6.53 15.83
CA GLN A 986 14.01 -5.63 14.67
C GLN A 986 15.42 -5.57 14.07
N GLY A 987 15.52 -5.64 12.75
CA GLY A 987 16.79 -5.76 12.00
C GLY A 987 17.75 -4.56 12.05
N ASN A 988 17.40 -3.47 12.73
CA ASN A 988 18.19 -2.22 12.79
C ASN A 988 18.90 -1.95 14.14
N ILE A 989 18.89 -2.89 15.10
CA ILE A 989 19.48 -2.68 16.45
C ILE A 989 20.89 -3.29 16.56
N PHE A 990 21.75 -3.11 15.56
CA PHE A 990 23.13 -3.65 15.59
C PHE A 990 24.23 -2.60 15.62
N LEU A 991 23.97 -1.39 16.12
CA LEU A 991 25.02 -0.37 16.26
C LEU A 991 25.09 0.41 17.58
N ASP A 992 24.21 0.23 18.56
CA ASP A 992 24.38 0.93 19.85
C ASP A 992 23.91 0.09 21.04
N SER A 993 24.87 -0.52 21.76
CA SER A 993 24.87 -0.60 23.23
C SER A 993 26.11 -1.37 23.74
N LEU A 994 27.26 -0.71 23.68
CA LEU A 994 28.36 -0.94 24.62
C LEU A 994 28.50 0.38 25.37
N ILE A 995 27.88 0.49 26.54
CA ILE A 995 28.25 1.33 27.69
C ILE A 995 27.28 0.97 28.84
N ILE A 996 27.89 0.34 29.86
CA ILE A 996 27.48 -0.01 31.24
C ILE A 996 26.42 -1.11 31.39
#